data_AF-N8VEK9-F1
#
_entry.id   AF-N8VEK9-F1
#
_cell.length_a   1.000
_cell.length_b   1.000
_cell.length_c   1.000
_cell.angle_alpha   90.00
_cell.angle_beta   90.00
_cell.angle_gamma   90.00
#
_symmetry.space_group_name_H-M   'P 1'
#
loop_
_entity.id
_entity.type
_entity.pdbx_description
1 polymer ?
#
loop_
_entity_poly.entity_id
_entity_poly.type
_entity_poly.pdbx_seq_one_letter_code
_entity_poly.pdbx_strand_id
1 'polypeptide(L)'
;MQIKKLAWLLPFLSASAYADLQIYPAKGLFGLDQECKQAFVHDEKNSPIACDFIQSITPSIRSQLQTSFEGALNQEFTNQIAQQIQQNTKHKTYIASLEVLRAGEYFVEKQSTTEIFTPVTLSLKLTNILTGEVLYSESLTSTQPIKVLTADLRSPVTKQQIMQQYQASVITLSSQLVKKAKANLQLSEIKTSVLDQWKSYLILDKGLNHGIGQNDELSSAEGDLIHVVYADSDYAVATPILVNNHSKQFVKLTTNVRQAVSKPKALVVDVATTQGESKDLVEQIFSDAIGDGAAFSLVPVNKRYSSLAQSVSEQTQLAQAEDINHRELPDLFIRLNVLPTVAYLQPLGKITQQQVVHSEVFAEMLDRSGRVIHVAHASDEVKDVISDGMGFSLENRQEVVLKNALIKLGQEFKKGIKFTRSDLKISAKDGNQVKISDSGLRLGVGTKIYIYNQQKVSGRLVSIPTWEATVISRDQNEAVAQLDAAISGRDNLSVTKGDIVLVNNSQQAVTDSTDSRAMCSFISSEQSGDLQLSAFPTLTYYAFATNSKYPFYATGGALPGQMPFQASVTYMTQNAGFKQQLNFKPFVPAKCIQPVLKSKLKIDTSKCNAQDHHCKVAADFTLGVRFFDQKQQKIAAQGIQQEFNLIDSQLDNRDQLYNLQLLEIIPPLLKQVVQKADLAK
;
A
#
# COMPACT_ATOMS: atom_id res chain seq x y z
N MET A 1 27.28 -54.52 36.35
CA MET A 1 27.73 -54.60 34.93
C MET A 1 26.58 -54.12 34.06
N GLN A 2 26.53 -52.83 33.72
CA GLN A 2 27.05 -52.26 32.45
C GLN A 2 26.51 -52.94 31.19
N ILE A 3 25.49 -52.36 30.58
CA ILE A 3 25.37 -52.28 29.12
C ILE A 3 25.00 -50.84 28.78
N LYS A 4 25.97 -50.12 28.21
CA LYS A 4 25.86 -48.75 27.67
C LYS A 4 24.86 -48.75 26.51
N LYS A 5 23.81 -47.94 26.59
CA LYS A 5 23.05 -47.52 25.39
C LYS A 5 23.82 -46.40 24.71
N LEU A 6 24.33 -46.72 23.53
CA LEU A 6 24.93 -45.79 22.58
C LEU A 6 23.79 -44.96 21.95
N ALA A 7 23.53 -43.77 22.48
CA ALA A 7 22.68 -42.78 21.83
C ALA A 7 23.52 -42.05 20.79
N TRP A 8 23.23 -42.29 19.51
CA TRP A 8 23.72 -41.46 18.40
C TRP A 8 23.11 -40.06 18.53
N LEU A 9 23.86 -39.14 19.12
CA LEU A 9 23.68 -37.71 18.95
C LEU A 9 24.16 -37.34 17.55
N LEU A 10 23.24 -37.19 16.61
CA LEU A 10 23.48 -36.40 15.40
C LEU A 10 23.67 -34.95 15.87
N PRO A 11 24.84 -34.33 15.65
CA PRO A 11 24.98 -32.91 15.91
C PRO A 11 24.09 -32.18 14.90
N PHE A 12 23.14 -31.38 15.42
CA PHE A 12 22.61 -30.26 14.66
C PHE A 12 23.78 -29.34 14.36
N LEU A 13 24.44 -29.57 13.22
CA LEU A 13 25.26 -28.57 12.58
C LEU A 13 24.31 -27.43 12.22
N SER A 14 24.27 -26.42 13.07
CA SER A 14 23.80 -25.09 12.69
C SER A 14 24.69 -24.64 11.54
N ALA A 15 24.22 -24.87 10.31
CA ALA A 15 24.85 -24.33 9.13
C ALA A 15 24.81 -22.80 9.25
N SER A 16 25.95 -22.20 9.57
CA SER A 16 26.21 -20.78 9.34
C SER A 16 26.24 -20.57 7.81
N ALA A 17 25.07 -20.52 7.19
CA ALA A 17 24.90 -20.53 5.73
C ALA A 17 24.35 -19.19 5.24
N TYR A 18 25.08 -18.10 5.46
CA TYR A 18 24.77 -16.79 4.85
C TYR A 18 26.06 -16.13 4.34
N ALA A 19 26.86 -16.85 3.57
CA ALA A 19 28.19 -16.41 3.14
C ALA A 19 28.20 -15.07 2.34
N ASP A 20 27.04 -14.63 1.86
CA ASP A 20 26.93 -13.53 0.89
C ASP A 20 26.06 -12.33 1.33
N LEU A 21 25.39 -12.35 2.50
CA LEU A 21 24.63 -11.17 2.96
C LEU A 21 25.57 -10.16 3.62
N GLN A 22 25.65 -8.96 3.05
CA GLN A 22 26.31 -7.81 3.68
C GLN A 22 25.28 -6.78 4.14
N ILE A 23 25.42 -6.30 5.38
CA ILE A 23 24.54 -5.28 5.97
C ILE A 23 25.36 -4.03 6.27
N TYR A 24 24.95 -2.89 5.75
CA TYR A 24 25.54 -1.59 6.05
C TYR A 24 24.61 -0.79 6.98
N PRO A 25 25.07 -0.34 8.16
CA PRO A 25 24.27 0.48 9.06
C PRO A 25 24.13 1.91 8.53
N ALA A 26 22.92 2.35 8.22
CA ALA A 26 22.67 3.75 7.89
C ALA A 26 22.90 4.65 9.12
N LYS A 27 23.52 5.81 8.90
CA LYS A 27 23.83 6.78 9.98
C LYS A 27 22.67 7.72 10.35
N GLY A 28 21.55 7.65 9.62
CA GLY A 28 20.42 8.56 9.76
C GLY A 28 19.21 7.94 10.45
N LEU A 29 18.43 8.80 11.12
CA LEU A 29 17.04 8.54 11.48
C LEU A 29 16.15 9.26 10.46
N PHE A 30 15.39 8.48 9.69
CA PHE A 30 14.53 8.97 8.62
C PHE A 30 13.09 9.15 9.11
N GLY A 31 12.28 9.91 8.37
CA GLY A 31 10.89 10.19 8.75
C GLY A 31 10.66 11.42 9.62
N LEU A 32 11.61 12.36 9.62
CA LEU A 32 11.54 13.59 10.43
C LEU A 32 11.36 14.86 9.60
N ASP A 33 11.13 14.70 8.30
CA ASP A 33 10.98 15.72 7.26
C ASP A 33 9.55 16.27 7.15
N GLN A 34 8.59 15.63 7.82
CA GLN A 34 7.20 16.08 7.86
C GLN A 34 7.01 17.24 8.84
N GLU A 35 5.99 18.06 8.60
CA GLU A 35 5.55 19.05 9.59
C GLU A 35 5.22 18.36 10.92
N CYS A 36 5.36 19.06 12.04
CA CYS A 36 5.05 18.53 13.36
C CYS A 36 3.84 19.21 13.99
N LYS A 37 3.14 18.48 14.86
CA LYS A 37 2.00 18.95 15.65
C LYS A 37 2.47 19.48 17.01
N GLN A 38 1.99 20.67 17.39
CA GLN A 38 2.24 21.23 18.72
C GLN A 38 1.20 20.75 19.74
N ALA A 39 1.66 20.39 20.94
CA ALA A 39 0.77 20.04 22.05
C ALA A 39 -0.03 21.27 22.52
N PHE A 40 -1.28 21.04 22.95
CA PHE A 40 -2.20 22.06 23.50
C PHE A 40 -2.55 23.22 22.55
N VAL A 41 -2.12 23.17 21.30
CA VAL A 41 -2.54 24.10 20.25
C VAL A 41 -3.59 23.37 19.41
N HIS A 42 -4.75 23.99 19.22
CA HIS A 42 -5.65 23.60 18.13
C HIS A 42 -4.97 24.02 16.82
N ASP A 43 -4.07 23.16 16.36
CA ASP A 43 -3.37 23.31 15.09
C ASP A 43 -4.20 22.61 14.00
N GLU A 44 -4.37 23.28 12.85
CA GLU A 44 -4.97 22.67 11.65
C GLU A 44 -4.02 21.62 11.04
N LYS A 45 -2.76 21.56 11.51
CA LYS A 45 -1.76 20.60 11.06
C LYS A 45 -2.04 19.18 11.55
N ASN A 46 -2.48 18.39 10.59
CA ASN A 46 -2.72 16.96 10.67
C ASN A 46 -1.40 16.16 10.54
N SER A 47 -0.53 16.23 11.56
CA SER A 47 0.76 15.49 11.58
C SER A 47 0.78 14.33 12.58
N PRO A 48 1.39 13.18 12.23
CA PRO A 48 1.60 12.06 13.13
C PRO A 48 2.83 12.21 14.05
N ILE A 49 3.55 13.34 13.97
CA ILE A 49 4.78 13.60 14.73
C ILE A 49 4.62 14.84 15.59
N ALA A 50 4.84 14.71 16.90
CA ALA A 50 4.85 15.81 17.84
C ALA A 50 6.11 16.67 17.67
N CYS A 51 5.97 17.99 17.80
CA CYS A 51 7.13 18.90 17.70
C CYS A 51 8.16 18.65 18.81
N ASP A 52 7.71 18.26 20.00
CA ASP A 52 8.60 17.96 21.13
C ASP A 52 9.41 16.69 20.86
N PHE A 53 8.89 15.74 20.08
CA PHE A 53 9.68 14.63 19.55
C PHE A 53 10.80 15.13 18.65
N ILE A 54 10.51 15.96 17.64
CA ILE A 54 11.56 16.49 16.73
C ILE A 54 12.63 17.25 17.52
N GLN A 55 12.22 18.09 18.47
CA GLN A 55 13.13 18.84 19.35
C GLN A 55 13.99 17.91 20.22
N SER A 56 13.46 16.74 20.60
CA SER A 56 14.20 15.77 21.42
C SER A 56 15.33 15.07 20.66
N ILE A 57 15.26 14.98 19.33
CA ILE A 57 16.25 14.31 18.47
C ILE A 57 17.39 15.29 18.10
N THR A 58 18.14 15.69 19.12
CA THR A 58 19.31 16.57 18.99
C THR A 58 20.49 15.86 18.29
N PRO A 59 21.53 16.59 17.84
CA PRO A 59 22.73 15.98 17.26
C PRO A 59 23.41 14.94 18.17
N SER A 60 23.44 15.18 19.48
CA SER A 60 24.01 14.22 20.43
C SER A 60 23.20 12.93 20.51
N ILE A 61 21.87 13.04 20.55
CA ILE A 61 20.97 11.87 20.54
C ILE A 61 21.08 11.11 19.22
N ARG A 62 21.21 11.79 18.08
CA ARG A 62 21.43 11.14 16.78
C ARG A 62 22.73 10.33 16.78
N SER A 63 23.82 10.89 17.31
CA SER A 63 25.11 10.19 17.42
C SER A 63 25.03 8.99 18.37
N GLN A 64 24.35 9.14 19.51
CA GLN A 64 24.12 8.04 20.45
C GLN A 64 23.28 6.93 19.81
N LEU A 65 22.20 7.28 19.11
CA LEU A 65 21.34 6.34 18.41
C LEU A 65 22.11 5.57 17.34
N GLN A 66 22.90 6.27 16.52
CA GLN A 66 23.76 5.65 15.51
C GLN A 66 24.71 4.63 16.14
N THR A 67 25.44 5.02 17.19
CA THR A 67 26.39 4.15 17.88
C THR A 67 25.69 2.92 18.47
N SER A 68 24.53 3.12 19.08
CA SER A 68 23.73 2.04 19.68
C SER A 68 23.16 1.08 18.62
N PHE A 69 22.72 1.62 17.49
CA PHE A 69 22.17 0.85 16.38
C PHE A 69 23.25 0.00 15.70
N GLU A 70 24.38 0.60 15.39
CA GLU A 70 25.55 -0.09 14.83
C GLU A 70 26.09 -1.15 15.82
N GLY A 71 26.17 -0.82 17.11
CA GLY A 71 26.55 -1.78 18.15
C GLY A 71 25.61 -2.99 18.21
N ALA A 72 24.29 -2.76 18.18
CA ALA A 72 23.29 -3.82 18.16
C ALA A 72 23.40 -4.69 16.89
N LEU A 73 23.61 -4.07 15.72
CA LEU A 73 23.80 -4.79 14.46
C LEU A 73 25.05 -5.67 14.48
N ASN A 74 26.18 -5.14 14.96
CA ASN A 74 27.42 -5.92 15.12
C ASN A 74 27.26 -7.10 16.07
N GLN A 75 26.47 -6.94 17.14
CA GLN A 75 26.17 -7.99 18.10
C GLN A 75 25.32 -9.11 17.48
N GLU A 76 24.23 -8.76 16.78
CA GLU A 76 23.23 -9.75 16.32
C GLU A 76 23.56 -10.36 14.93
N PHE A 77 24.26 -9.62 14.06
CA PHE A 77 24.62 -10.01 12.69
C PHE A 77 26.14 -10.15 12.52
N THR A 78 26.79 -10.82 13.46
CA THR A 78 28.25 -11.04 13.48
C THR A 78 28.75 -11.56 12.12
N ASN A 79 29.85 -10.98 11.62
CA ASN A 79 30.47 -11.27 10.31
C ASN A 79 29.65 -10.91 9.06
N GLN A 80 28.48 -10.28 9.22
CA GLN A 80 27.65 -9.81 8.09
C GLN A 80 27.65 -8.29 7.95
N ILE A 81 28.21 -7.56 8.93
CA ILE A 81 28.26 -6.10 8.90
C ILE A 81 29.40 -5.62 8.00
N ALA A 82 29.05 -4.87 6.97
CA ALA A 82 29.99 -4.21 6.07
C ALA A 82 30.40 -2.84 6.65
N GLN A 83 31.71 -2.63 6.77
CA GLN A 83 32.28 -1.34 7.20
C GLN A 83 32.22 -0.29 6.08
N GLN A 84 32.27 -0.75 4.82
CA GLN A 84 32.18 0.06 3.60
C GLN A 84 31.43 -0.73 2.53
N ILE A 85 30.79 -0.01 1.61
CA ILE A 85 30.15 -0.61 0.45
C ILE A 85 31.18 -0.61 -0.70
N GLN A 86 31.61 -1.78 -1.16
CA GLN A 86 32.64 -1.90 -2.20
C GLN A 86 32.00 -2.11 -3.58
N GLN A 87 32.65 -1.63 -4.64
CA GLN A 87 32.12 -1.71 -6.00
C GLN A 87 31.82 -3.15 -6.49
N ASN A 88 32.57 -4.14 -6.04
CA ASN A 88 32.39 -5.55 -6.39
C ASN A 88 31.35 -6.29 -5.53
N THR A 89 30.93 -5.72 -4.40
CA THR A 89 29.98 -6.36 -3.46
C THR A 89 28.70 -5.55 -3.24
N LYS A 90 28.63 -4.32 -3.76
CA LYS A 90 27.49 -3.40 -3.61
C LYS A 90 26.14 -3.99 -3.98
N HIS A 91 26.09 -4.94 -4.92
CA HIS A 91 24.87 -5.64 -5.32
C HIS A 91 24.34 -6.62 -4.26
N LYS A 92 25.21 -7.08 -3.34
CA LYS A 92 24.89 -7.95 -2.20
C LYS A 92 24.79 -7.18 -0.87
N THR A 93 24.97 -5.87 -0.89
CA THR A 93 24.91 -5.02 0.31
C THR A 93 23.52 -4.44 0.52
N TYR A 94 22.95 -4.70 1.69
CA TYR A 94 21.67 -4.17 2.14
C TYR A 94 21.89 -3.10 3.22
N ILE A 95 21.25 -1.97 3.06
CA ILE A 95 21.28 -0.87 4.02
C ILE A 95 20.25 -1.13 5.11
N ALA A 96 20.70 -1.25 6.36
CA ALA A 96 19.84 -1.25 7.53
C ALA A 96 19.51 0.20 7.91
N SER A 97 18.24 0.57 7.81
CA SER A 97 17.77 1.94 8.05
C SER A 97 16.63 1.96 9.08
N LEU A 98 16.58 3.04 9.87
CA LEU A 98 15.55 3.30 10.87
C LEU A 98 14.65 4.46 10.42
N GLU A 99 13.34 4.24 10.47
CA GLU A 99 12.32 5.19 10.03
C GLU A 99 11.29 5.43 11.13
N VAL A 100 11.03 6.68 11.48
CA VAL A 100 9.94 7.05 12.39
C VAL A 100 8.64 7.04 11.61
N LEU A 101 7.73 6.14 11.97
CA LEU A 101 6.39 6.09 11.37
C LEU A 101 5.41 7.00 12.12
N ARG A 102 5.64 7.20 13.43
CA ARG A 102 4.78 8.00 14.31
C ARG A 102 5.51 8.37 15.60
N ALA A 103 5.25 9.57 16.10
CA ALA A 103 5.60 9.98 17.46
C ALA A 103 4.52 10.92 18.01
N GLY A 104 3.55 10.39 18.76
CA GLY A 104 2.40 11.16 19.24
C GLY A 104 2.49 11.54 20.72
N GLU A 105 1.57 12.41 21.16
CA GLU A 105 1.36 12.79 22.57
C GLU A 105 -0.13 12.77 22.89
N TYR A 106 -0.49 12.11 23.97
CA TYR A 106 -1.88 12.01 24.44
C TYR A 106 -1.94 12.22 25.95
N PHE A 107 -2.98 12.90 26.41
CA PHE A 107 -3.13 13.30 27.80
C PHE A 107 -4.39 12.66 28.38
N VAL A 108 -4.24 12.04 29.55
CA VAL A 108 -5.34 11.47 30.35
C VAL A 108 -5.31 12.15 31.71
N GLU A 109 -6.19 13.13 31.89
CA GLU A 109 -6.29 13.87 33.15
C GLU A 109 -7.07 13.05 34.19
N LYS A 110 -6.55 12.98 35.42
CA LYS A 110 -7.11 12.25 36.56
C LYS A 110 -7.05 13.13 37.81
N GLN A 111 -8.13 13.83 38.16
CA GLN A 111 -8.27 14.69 39.34
C GLN A 111 -7.04 15.59 39.64
N SER A 112 -6.01 15.06 40.32
CA SER A 112 -4.76 15.77 40.69
C SER A 112 -3.53 15.43 39.83
N THR A 113 -3.61 14.43 38.95
CA THR A 113 -2.50 13.94 38.12
C THR A 113 -2.91 13.79 36.66
N THR A 114 -1.96 13.92 35.74
CA THR A 114 -2.17 13.63 34.32
C THR A 114 -1.20 12.53 33.89
N GLU A 115 -1.73 11.53 33.18
CA GLU A 115 -0.92 10.54 32.47
C GLU A 115 -0.69 11.00 31.03
N ILE A 116 0.56 11.03 30.61
CA ILE A 116 1.01 11.48 29.29
C ILE A 116 1.53 10.26 28.54
N PHE A 117 0.84 9.84 27.50
CA PHE A 117 1.26 8.76 26.63
C PHE A 117 2.06 9.33 25.45
N THR A 118 3.26 8.82 25.23
CA THR A 118 4.18 9.28 24.17
C THR A 118 4.48 8.16 23.19
N PRO A 119 3.48 7.65 22.43
CA PRO A 119 3.70 6.52 21.55
C PRO A 119 4.68 6.84 20.42
N VAL A 120 5.76 6.07 20.35
CA VAL A 120 6.75 6.14 19.26
C VAL A 120 6.70 4.83 18.50
N THR A 121 6.54 4.91 17.18
CA THR A 121 6.64 3.75 16.28
C THR A 121 7.85 3.92 15.37
N LEU A 122 8.76 2.95 15.46
CA LEU A 122 9.97 2.90 14.65
C LEU A 122 9.93 1.67 13.73
N SER A 123 10.39 1.83 12.50
CA SER A 123 10.54 0.74 11.53
C SER A 123 12.01 0.52 11.20
N LEU A 124 12.42 -0.74 11.09
CA LEU A 124 13.71 -1.14 10.55
C LEU A 124 13.50 -1.78 9.18
N LYS A 125 14.28 -1.32 8.18
CA LYS A 125 14.27 -1.88 6.83
C LYS A 125 15.67 -2.28 6.39
N LEU A 126 15.77 -3.44 5.72
CA LEU A 126 16.96 -3.86 4.98
C LEU A 126 16.72 -3.63 3.49
N THR A 127 17.31 -2.57 2.93
CA THR A 127 17.06 -2.12 1.55
C THR A 127 18.31 -2.31 0.69
N ASN A 128 18.21 -2.97 -0.45
CA ASN A 128 19.31 -3.05 -1.41
C ASN A 128 19.63 -1.66 -1.96
N ILE A 129 20.90 -1.25 -1.91
CA ILE A 129 21.32 0.11 -2.27
C ILE A 129 21.27 0.43 -3.77
N LEU A 130 21.22 -0.58 -4.64
CA LEU A 130 21.14 -0.38 -6.09
C LEU A 130 19.69 -0.43 -6.59
N THR A 131 18.95 -1.41 -6.09
CA THR A 131 17.62 -1.74 -6.63
C THR A 131 16.48 -1.10 -5.86
N GLY A 132 16.73 -0.65 -4.62
CA GLY A 132 15.69 -0.21 -3.69
C GLY A 132 14.78 -1.34 -3.19
N GLU A 133 15.09 -2.59 -3.50
CA GLU A 133 14.34 -3.75 -3.01
C GLU A 133 14.49 -3.87 -1.49
N VAL A 134 13.36 -4.03 -0.80
CA VAL A 134 13.33 -4.25 0.64
C VAL A 134 13.26 -5.74 0.93
N LEU A 135 14.34 -6.29 1.50
CA LEU A 135 14.46 -7.70 1.86
C LEU A 135 13.70 -8.03 3.16
N TYR A 136 13.63 -7.05 4.06
CA TYR A 136 13.03 -7.18 5.38
C TYR A 136 12.51 -5.83 5.85
N SER A 137 11.34 -5.82 6.46
CA SER A 137 10.74 -4.65 7.12
C SER A 137 10.03 -5.10 8.39
N GLU A 138 10.25 -4.40 9.49
CA GLU A 138 9.60 -4.68 10.77
C GLU A 138 9.41 -3.37 11.53
N SER A 139 8.29 -3.24 12.22
CA SER A 139 8.02 -2.07 13.06
C SER A 139 7.68 -2.46 14.49
N LEU A 140 8.00 -1.57 15.44
CA LEU A 140 7.70 -1.71 16.85
C LEU A 140 7.25 -0.38 17.44
N THR A 141 6.30 -0.45 18.36
CA THR A 141 5.75 0.72 19.07
C THR A 141 6.06 0.64 20.56
N SER A 142 6.56 1.72 21.13
CA SER A 142 6.65 1.95 22.58
C SER A 142 5.56 2.93 22.99
N THR A 143 4.81 2.65 24.05
CA THR A 143 3.69 3.49 24.51
C THR A 143 3.74 3.77 26.02
N GLN A 144 4.92 3.83 26.61
CA GLN A 144 5.08 3.97 28.06
C GLN A 144 4.61 5.36 28.55
N PRO A 145 3.68 5.44 29.52
CA PRO A 145 3.17 6.71 30.01
C PRO A 145 4.10 7.36 31.05
N ILE A 146 4.06 8.70 31.11
CA ILE A 146 4.63 9.51 32.18
C ILE A 146 3.50 10.00 33.06
N LYS A 147 3.67 9.98 34.38
CA LYS A 147 2.68 10.55 35.31
C LYS A 147 3.21 11.85 35.90
N VAL A 148 2.43 12.92 35.78
CA VAL A 148 2.74 14.25 36.32
C VAL A 148 1.59 14.78 37.16
N LEU A 149 1.84 15.81 37.97
CA LEU A 149 0.75 16.59 38.58
C LEU A 149 0.07 17.41 37.49
N THR A 150 -1.26 17.51 37.52
CA THR A 150 -2.02 18.27 36.50
C THR A 150 -1.60 19.74 36.47
N ALA A 151 -1.27 20.31 37.63
CA ALA A 151 -0.77 21.69 37.75
C ALA A 151 0.56 21.90 37.02
N ASP A 152 1.37 20.85 36.88
CA ASP A 152 2.69 20.91 36.24
C ASP A 152 2.65 20.54 34.76
N LEU A 153 1.47 20.20 34.20
CA LEU A 153 1.33 19.66 32.84
C LEU A 153 2.01 20.52 31.76
N ARG A 154 1.96 21.85 31.92
CA ARG A 154 2.56 22.83 30.99
C ARG A 154 3.93 23.34 31.45
N SER A 155 4.51 22.74 32.49
CA SER A 155 5.79 23.16 33.04
C SER A 155 6.95 22.79 32.09
N PRO A 156 8.04 23.58 32.08
CA PRO A 156 9.26 23.19 31.38
C PRO A 156 9.83 21.84 31.84
N VAL A 157 9.60 21.47 33.10
CA VAL A 157 10.05 20.20 33.67
C VAL A 157 9.31 19.03 33.03
N THR A 158 7.98 19.10 32.94
CA THR A 158 7.17 18.09 32.25
C THR A 158 7.54 17.98 30.79
N LYS A 159 7.75 19.11 30.10
CA LYS A 159 8.24 19.11 28.72
C LYS A 159 9.57 18.36 28.58
N GLN A 160 10.52 18.62 29.49
CA GLN A 160 11.81 17.91 29.49
C GLN A 160 11.65 16.40 29.74
N GLN A 161 10.73 15.99 30.62
CA GLN A 161 10.42 14.57 30.85
C GLN A 161 9.86 13.89 29.61
N ILE A 162 8.95 14.56 28.88
CA ILE A 162 8.40 14.07 27.60
C ILE A 162 9.55 13.85 26.59
N MET A 163 10.41 14.85 26.42
CA MET A 163 11.56 14.75 25.50
C MET A 163 12.52 13.62 25.89
N GLN A 164 12.80 13.42 27.17
CA GLN A 164 13.64 12.32 27.65
C GLN A 164 12.99 10.95 27.38
N GLN A 165 11.68 10.83 27.57
CA GLN A 165 10.94 9.60 27.29
C GLN A 165 10.97 9.26 25.80
N TYR A 166 10.90 10.26 24.92
CA TYR A 166 11.06 10.06 23.49
C TYR A 166 12.45 9.54 23.11
N GLN A 167 13.49 10.16 23.64
CA GLN A 167 14.88 9.73 23.42
C GLN A 167 15.08 8.28 23.87
N ALA A 168 14.62 7.93 25.08
CA ALA A 168 14.70 6.58 25.62
C ALA A 168 13.93 5.57 24.76
N SER A 169 12.74 5.94 24.27
CA SER A 169 11.92 5.08 23.43
C SER A 169 12.59 4.78 22.09
N VAL A 170 13.14 5.78 21.39
CA VAL A 170 13.80 5.56 20.09
C VAL A 170 15.03 4.66 20.23
N ILE A 171 15.87 4.89 21.24
CA ILE A 171 17.08 4.08 21.49
C ILE A 171 16.69 2.63 21.81
N THR A 172 15.69 2.44 22.68
CA THR A 172 15.23 1.10 23.07
C THR A 172 14.62 0.35 21.88
N LEU A 173 13.74 1.01 21.12
CA LEU A 173 13.10 0.43 19.93
C LEU A 173 14.12 0.03 18.88
N SER A 174 15.15 0.84 18.65
CA SER A 174 16.25 0.53 17.72
C SER A 174 16.92 -0.82 18.05
N SER A 175 17.33 -1.01 19.32
CA SER A 175 17.96 -2.28 19.73
C SER A 175 16.98 -3.47 19.66
N GLN A 176 15.72 -3.27 20.05
CA GLN A 176 14.69 -4.31 19.98
C GLN A 176 14.38 -4.73 18.54
N LEU A 177 14.33 -3.78 17.61
CA LEU A 177 14.10 -4.05 16.20
C LEU A 177 15.23 -4.88 15.60
N VAL A 178 16.49 -4.59 15.93
CA VAL A 178 17.63 -5.37 15.44
C VAL A 178 17.56 -6.82 15.94
N LYS A 179 17.25 -7.03 17.23
CA LYS A 179 17.06 -8.37 17.80
C LYS A 179 15.91 -9.12 17.14
N LYS A 180 14.78 -8.43 16.93
CA LYS A 180 13.61 -9.01 16.26
C LYS A 180 13.92 -9.34 14.80
N ALA A 181 14.63 -8.46 14.10
CA ALA A 181 15.11 -8.71 12.74
C ALA A 181 15.99 -9.97 12.69
N LYS A 182 16.94 -10.14 13.62
CA LYS A 182 17.77 -11.35 13.66
C LYS A 182 16.95 -12.62 13.89
N ALA A 183 15.96 -12.56 14.78
CA ALA A 183 15.11 -13.71 15.10
C ALA A 183 14.19 -14.10 13.94
N ASN A 184 13.68 -13.12 13.20
CA ASN A 184 12.67 -13.32 12.16
C ASN A 184 13.24 -13.41 10.75
N LEU A 185 14.45 -12.91 10.50
CA LEU A 185 15.08 -12.92 9.19
C LEU A 185 15.52 -14.35 8.83
N GLN A 186 14.68 -15.04 8.07
CA GLN A 186 14.97 -16.35 7.50
C GLN A 186 15.34 -16.18 6.03
N LEU A 187 16.64 -16.24 5.74
CA LEU A 187 17.13 -16.13 4.37
C LEU A 187 17.31 -17.50 3.74
N SER A 188 16.99 -17.58 2.46
CA SER A 188 17.31 -18.70 1.60
C SER A 188 18.06 -18.20 0.37
N GLU A 189 19.10 -18.94 0.01
CA GLU A 189 19.86 -18.70 -1.21
C GLU A 189 19.35 -19.61 -2.33
N ILE A 190 18.92 -19.02 -3.44
CA ILE A 190 18.46 -19.75 -4.62
C ILE A 190 19.53 -19.62 -5.70
N LYS A 191 20.26 -20.72 -5.92
CA LYS A 191 21.25 -20.84 -7.01
C LYS A 191 20.57 -21.36 -8.27
N THR A 192 20.78 -20.75 -9.42
CA THR A 192 20.29 -21.19 -10.73
C THR A 192 21.40 -21.19 -11.76
N SER A 193 21.26 -22.02 -12.78
CA SER A 193 22.20 -22.11 -13.89
C SER A 193 21.53 -21.70 -15.21
N VAL A 194 22.31 -21.13 -16.12
CA VAL A 194 21.88 -20.87 -17.50
C VAL A 194 21.83 -22.20 -18.24
N LEU A 195 20.63 -22.66 -18.59
CA LEU A 195 20.40 -23.86 -19.42
C LEU A 195 20.90 -23.64 -20.84
N ASP A 196 20.52 -22.50 -21.41
CA ASP A 196 20.75 -22.17 -22.80
C ASP A 196 20.58 -20.66 -23.03
N GLN A 197 20.94 -20.21 -24.22
CA GLN A 197 20.74 -18.84 -24.66
C GLN A 197 19.97 -18.84 -25.99
N TRP A 198 18.81 -18.18 -26.00
CA TRP A 198 18.07 -17.91 -27.22
C TRP A 198 18.16 -16.43 -27.55
N LYS A 199 18.97 -16.10 -28.56
CA LYS A 199 19.28 -14.72 -28.93
C LYS A 199 19.84 -13.94 -27.74
N SER A 200 19.28 -12.80 -27.36
CA SER A 200 19.72 -12.04 -26.17
C SER A 200 19.13 -12.54 -24.85
N TYR A 201 18.25 -13.55 -24.87
CA TYR A 201 17.60 -14.09 -23.68
C TYR A 201 18.36 -15.28 -23.11
N LEU A 202 18.57 -15.26 -21.79
CA LEU A 202 19.12 -16.36 -21.01
C LEU A 202 17.97 -17.19 -20.45
N ILE A 203 18.03 -18.51 -20.64
CA ILE A 203 17.04 -19.44 -20.11
C ILE A 203 17.62 -20.12 -18.88
N LEU A 204 16.97 -19.95 -17.74
CA LEU A 204 17.41 -20.42 -16.43
C LEU A 204 16.75 -21.76 -16.07
N ASP A 205 17.49 -22.61 -15.35
CA ASP A 205 17.05 -23.96 -14.93
C ASP A 205 16.02 -23.97 -13.80
N LYS A 206 15.68 -22.79 -13.27
CA LYS A 206 14.75 -22.60 -12.16
C LYS A 206 13.78 -21.47 -12.44
N GLY A 207 12.58 -21.61 -11.87
CA GLY A 207 11.48 -20.65 -11.98
C GLY A 207 10.68 -20.56 -10.68
N LEU A 208 9.37 -20.36 -10.78
CA LEU A 208 8.47 -20.05 -9.67
C LEU A 208 8.51 -21.09 -8.55
N ASN A 209 8.52 -22.39 -8.87
CA ASN A 209 8.57 -23.49 -7.89
C ASN A 209 9.86 -23.50 -7.06
N HIS A 210 10.88 -22.79 -7.54
CA HIS A 210 12.20 -22.68 -6.92
C HIS A 210 12.44 -21.30 -6.28
N GLY A 211 11.47 -20.38 -6.39
CA GLY A 211 11.54 -19.04 -5.80
C GLY A 211 12.15 -17.96 -6.70
N ILE A 212 12.26 -18.21 -8.01
CA ILE A 212 12.60 -17.20 -9.02
C ILE A 212 11.32 -16.74 -9.72
N GLY A 213 11.02 -15.45 -9.64
CA GLY A 213 9.86 -14.78 -10.20
C GLY A 213 10.22 -13.71 -11.22
N GLN A 214 9.20 -13.23 -11.91
CA GLN A 214 9.32 -12.08 -12.80
C GLN A 214 9.76 -10.84 -12.01
N ASN A 215 10.59 -10.01 -12.64
CA ASN A 215 11.24 -8.81 -12.12
C ASN A 215 12.30 -9.06 -11.03
N ASP A 216 12.66 -10.33 -10.75
CA ASP A 216 13.80 -10.62 -9.91
C ASP A 216 15.11 -10.22 -10.59
N GLU A 217 16.07 -9.77 -9.79
CA GLU A 217 17.46 -9.60 -10.22
C GLU A 217 18.33 -10.66 -9.56
N LEU A 218 19.26 -11.23 -10.33
CA LEU A 218 20.17 -12.25 -9.84
C LEU A 218 21.60 -11.89 -10.19
N SER A 219 22.51 -12.16 -9.26
CA SER A 219 23.94 -11.86 -9.38
C SER A 219 24.78 -13.12 -9.46
N SER A 220 25.87 -13.09 -10.23
CA SER A 220 26.91 -14.12 -10.21
C SER A 220 27.96 -13.86 -9.13
N ALA A 221 28.93 -14.78 -8.97
CA ALA A 221 30.06 -14.58 -8.07
C ALA A 221 31.05 -13.52 -8.62
N GLU A 222 31.05 -13.35 -9.94
CA GLU A 222 31.91 -12.45 -10.70
C GLU A 222 31.33 -11.03 -10.78
N GLY A 223 30.10 -10.82 -10.29
CA GLY A 223 29.42 -9.53 -10.29
C GLY A 223 28.57 -9.26 -11.54
N ASP A 224 28.35 -10.27 -12.41
CA ASP A 224 27.38 -10.15 -13.50
C ASP A 224 25.95 -10.10 -12.93
N LEU A 225 25.08 -9.33 -13.57
CA LEU A 225 23.70 -9.10 -13.16
C LEU A 225 22.73 -9.41 -14.31
N ILE A 226 21.69 -10.18 -14.00
CA ILE A 226 20.60 -10.50 -14.93
C ILE A 226 19.26 -10.10 -14.34
N HIS A 227 18.32 -9.74 -15.22
CA HIS A 227 16.94 -9.39 -14.87
C HIS A 227 15.97 -10.44 -15.41
N VAL A 228 15.13 -11.01 -14.56
CA VAL A 228 14.13 -12.01 -14.96
C VAL A 228 12.92 -11.31 -15.57
N VAL A 229 12.76 -11.42 -16.89
CA VAL A 229 11.62 -10.86 -17.64
C VAL A 229 10.39 -11.76 -17.62
N TYR A 230 10.56 -13.06 -17.33
CA TYR A 230 9.46 -14.01 -17.16
C TYR A 230 9.89 -15.22 -16.34
N ALA A 231 8.97 -15.78 -15.54
CA ALA A 231 9.18 -17.03 -14.83
C ALA A 231 7.97 -17.95 -15.00
N ASP A 232 8.22 -19.20 -15.37
CA ASP A 232 7.24 -20.28 -15.30
C ASP A 232 7.57 -21.19 -14.11
N SER A 233 6.82 -22.28 -13.94
CA SER A 233 6.93 -23.22 -12.84
C SER A 233 8.37 -23.66 -12.57
N ASP A 234 9.11 -24.10 -13.60
CA ASP A 234 10.47 -24.65 -13.43
C ASP A 234 11.52 -24.07 -14.37
N TYR A 235 11.27 -22.90 -14.97
CA TYR A 235 12.30 -22.16 -15.70
C TYR A 235 12.00 -20.67 -15.62
N ALA A 236 13.02 -19.86 -15.89
CA ALA A 236 12.87 -18.42 -16.03
C ALA A 236 13.60 -17.94 -17.28
N VAL A 237 13.19 -16.79 -17.77
CA VAL A 237 13.78 -16.09 -18.92
C VAL A 237 14.32 -14.78 -18.39
N ALA A 238 15.60 -14.51 -18.65
CA ALA A 238 16.28 -13.32 -18.19
C ALA A 238 16.98 -12.58 -19.32
N THR A 239 17.18 -11.28 -19.11
CA THR A 239 17.99 -10.41 -19.97
C THR A 239 19.20 -9.91 -19.19
N PRO A 240 20.38 -9.78 -19.84
CA PRO A 240 21.58 -9.27 -19.18
C PRO A 240 21.46 -7.76 -18.85
N ILE A 241 21.81 -7.36 -17.61
CA ILE A 241 21.95 -5.95 -17.21
C ILE A 241 23.41 -5.52 -17.35
N LEU A 242 24.29 -6.15 -16.59
CA LEU A 242 25.75 -5.95 -16.58
C LEU A 242 26.38 -7.33 -16.76
N VAL A 243 26.98 -7.60 -17.92
CA VAL A 243 27.62 -8.89 -18.17
C VAL A 243 28.96 -8.65 -18.85
N ASN A 244 30.05 -9.03 -18.19
CA ASN A 244 31.40 -8.92 -18.72
C ASN A 244 31.97 -10.24 -19.27
N ASN A 245 31.34 -11.41 -19.01
CA ASN A 245 31.33 -12.62 -19.87
C ASN A 245 30.83 -13.88 -19.12
N HIS A 246 29.98 -14.68 -19.78
CA HIS A 246 29.70 -16.12 -19.58
C HIS A 246 29.38 -16.68 -18.18
N SER A 247 29.00 -15.85 -17.19
CA SER A 247 28.50 -16.40 -15.92
C SER A 247 27.38 -17.42 -16.19
N LYS A 248 27.64 -18.68 -15.80
CA LYS A 248 26.68 -19.78 -15.98
C LYS A 248 25.80 -19.96 -14.75
N GLN A 249 26.15 -19.33 -13.63
CA GLN A 249 25.47 -19.47 -12.36
C GLN A 249 25.12 -18.11 -11.80
N PHE A 250 23.89 -18.01 -11.30
CA PHE A 250 23.35 -16.81 -10.70
C PHE A 250 22.65 -17.17 -9.40
N VAL A 251 22.60 -16.20 -8.49
CA VAL A 251 22.10 -16.37 -7.15
C VAL A 251 21.09 -15.28 -6.81
N LYS A 252 20.02 -15.67 -6.12
CA LYS A 252 19.06 -14.79 -5.46
C LYS A 252 19.08 -15.04 -3.96
N LEU A 253 19.16 -13.98 -3.16
CA LEU A 253 18.84 -14.01 -1.74
C LEU A 253 17.36 -13.69 -1.57
N THR A 254 16.64 -14.48 -0.79
CA THR A 254 15.22 -14.20 -0.53
C THR A 254 14.79 -14.60 0.87
N THR A 255 13.89 -13.81 1.43
CA THR A 255 13.11 -14.12 2.64
C THR A 255 11.77 -14.79 2.30
N ASN A 256 11.39 -14.78 1.02
CA ASN A 256 10.08 -15.25 0.58
C ASN A 256 10.04 -16.77 0.50
N VAL A 257 9.00 -17.36 1.10
CA VAL A 257 8.64 -18.75 0.86
C VAL A 257 8.20 -18.94 -0.60
N ARG A 258 8.47 -20.12 -1.19
CA ARG A 258 8.16 -20.46 -2.61
C ARG A 258 6.76 -20.00 -3.05
N GLN A 259 5.76 -20.09 -2.17
CA GLN A 259 4.38 -19.70 -2.45
C GLN A 259 4.18 -18.21 -2.73
N ALA A 260 5.02 -17.32 -2.20
CA ALA A 260 4.91 -15.88 -2.44
C ALA A 260 5.48 -15.46 -3.80
N VAL A 261 6.33 -16.28 -4.41
CA VAL A 261 6.98 -15.96 -5.69
C VAL A 261 6.06 -16.19 -6.88
N SER A 262 5.19 -17.21 -6.81
CA SER A 262 4.20 -17.50 -7.86
C SER A 262 3.00 -16.56 -7.90
N LYS A 263 2.87 -15.68 -6.90
CA LYS A 263 1.72 -14.78 -6.75
C LYS A 263 1.93 -13.48 -7.52
N PRO A 264 0.89 -12.91 -8.17
CA PRO A 264 0.95 -11.56 -8.72
C PRO A 264 1.44 -10.56 -7.67
N LYS A 265 2.29 -9.64 -8.11
CA LYS A 265 2.88 -8.62 -7.24
C LYS A 265 2.00 -7.38 -7.24
N ALA A 266 1.72 -6.83 -6.06
CA ALA A 266 0.93 -5.61 -5.90
C ALA A 266 1.68 -4.56 -5.07
N LEU A 267 1.63 -3.31 -5.51
CA LEU A 267 2.28 -2.17 -4.83
C LEU A 267 1.25 -1.24 -4.21
N VAL A 268 1.38 -0.94 -2.91
CA VAL A 268 0.62 0.17 -2.30
C VAL A 268 1.23 1.49 -2.80
N VAL A 269 0.46 2.28 -3.54
CA VAL A 269 0.95 3.53 -4.17
C VAL A 269 0.46 4.79 -3.49
N ASP A 270 -0.64 4.71 -2.75
CA ASP A 270 -1.17 5.85 -2.02
C ASP A 270 -2.03 5.44 -0.83
N VAL A 271 -1.98 6.29 0.19
CA VAL A 271 -2.82 6.21 1.39
C VAL A 271 -3.41 7.60 1.60
N ALA A 272 -4.72 7.71 1.45
CA ALA A 272 -5.46 8.92 1.77
C ALA A 272 -5.87 8.90 3.24
N THR A 273 -5.51 9.94 3.98
CA THR A 273 -5.84 10.16 5.39
C THR A 273 -6.49 11.53 5.54
N THR A 274 -7.30 11.72 6.58
CA THR A 274 -8.15 12.92 6.70
C THR A 274 -8.03 13.67 8.03
N GLN A 275 -7.47 13.04 9.08
CA GLN A 275 -7.36 13.62 10.43
C GLN A 275 -5.92 13.52 10.98
N GLY A 276 -4.92 13.44 10.11
CA GLY A 276 -3.50 13.44 10.49
C GLY A 276 -2.94 12.08 10.87
N GLU A 277 -3.62 11.02 10.46
CA GLU A 277 -3.12 9.66 10.58
C GLU A 277 -1.83 9.48 9.77
N SER A 278 -0.87 8.75 10.35
CA SER A 278 0.35 8.39 9.64
C SER A 278 0.03 7.46 8.46
N LYS A 279 0.28 7.96 7.24
CA LYS A 279 0.12 7.19 6.00
C LYS A 279 0.96 5.90 6.02
N ASP A 280 2.18 5.98 6.51
CA ASP A 280 3.10 4.83 6.57
C ASP A 280 2.66 3.82 7.64
N LEU A 281 2.11 4.26 8.78
CA LEU A 281 1.55 3.35 9.78
C LEU A 281 0.30 2.64 9.25
N VAL A 282 -0.58 3.36 8.55
CA VAL A 282 -1.78 2.79 7.92
C VAL A 282 -1.40 1.72 6.90
N GLU A 283 -0.44 2.00 6.03
CA GLU A 283 0.08 1.03 5.07
C GLU A 283 0.69 -0.20 5.75
N GLN A 284 1.48 0.01 6.81
CA GLN A 284 2.11 -1.08 7.56
C GLN A 284 1.06 -2.00 8.20
N ILE A 285 0.06 -1.45 8.91
CA ILE A 285 -1.00 -2.25 9.55
C ILE A 285 -1.79 -3.06 8.49
N PHE A 286 -2.13 -2.43 7.36
CA PHE A 286 -2.79 -3.11 6.26
C PHE A 286 -1.92 -4.24 5.67
N SER A 287 -0.63 -3.96 5.44
CA SER A 287 0.31 -4.93 4.86
C SER A 287 0.50 -6.15 5.76
N ASP A 288 0.64 -5.93 7.07
CA ASP A 288 0.76 -6.98 8.07
C ASP A 288 -0.52 -7.84 8.14
N ALA A 289 -1.70 -7.22 7.99
CA ALA A 289 -2.99 -7.92 7.99
C ALA A 289 -3.21 -8.79 6.74
N ILE A 290 -2.67 -8.40 5.58
CA ILE A 290 -2.69 -9.21 4.35
C ILE A 290 -1.81 -10.46 4.51
N GLY A 291 -0.55 -10.26 4.90
CA GLY A 291 0.45 -11.32 5.08
C GLY A 291 0.59 -12.27 3.89
N ASP A 292 1.09 -13.48 4.14
CA ASP A 292 1.39 -14.46 3.08
C ASP A 292 0.17 -15.22 2.53
N GLY A 293 -1.01 -15.06 3.15
CA GLY A 293 -2.18 -15.88 2.79
C GLY A 293 -3.02 -15.36 1.62
N ALA A 294 -2.71 -14.20 1.05
CA ALA A 294 -3.47 -13.62 -0.06
C ALA A 294 -3.15 -14.30 -1.40
N ALA A 295 -4.02 -14.09 -2.40
CA ALA A 295 -3.82 -14.59 -3.77
C ALA A 295 -2.74 -13.79 -4.55
N PHE A 296 -2.23 -12.72 -3.96
CA PHE A 296 -1.16 -11.86 -4.44
C PHE A 296 -0.10 -11.70 -3.35
N SER A 297 1.04 -11.09 -3.67
CA SER A 297 2.05 -10.69 -2.70
C SER A 297 2.30 -9.20 -2.78
N LEU A 298 2.37 -8.56 -1.63
CA LEU A 298 2.73 -7.15 -1.55
C LEU A 298 4.21 -6.96 -1.90
N VAL A 299 4.48 -5.89 -2.64
CA VAL A 299 5.83 -5.45 -2.96
C VAL A 299 6.29 -4.51 -1.84
N PRO A 300 7.21 -4.93 -0.97
CA PRO A 300 7.75 -4.03 0.03
C PRO A 300 8.62 -2.98 -0.65
N VAL A 301 8.50 -1.75 -0.15
CA VAL A 301 9.18 -0.57 -0.69
C VAL A 301 9.69 0.31 0.43
N ASN A 302 10.85 0.92 0.18
CA ASN A 302 11.31 2.03 0.98
C ASN A 302 10.94 3.32 0.23
N LYS A 303 9.86 3.99 0.65
CA LYS A 303 9.42 5.28 0.07
C LYS A 303 10.41 6.42 0.27
N ARG A 304 11.44 6.21 1.09
CA ARG A 304 12.53 7.14 1.40
C ARG A 304 13.85 6.69 0.80
N TYR A 305 13.79 5.73 -0.13
CA TYR A 305 14.97 5.16 -0.77
C TYR A 305 15.83 6.24 -1.44
N SER A 306 15.22 7.23 -2.11
CA SER A 306 15.96 8.34 -2.72
C SER A 306 16.82 9.09 -1.69
N SER A 307 16.25 9.48 -0.55
CA SER A 307 16.98 10.12 0.55
C SER A 307 18.01 9.21 1.21
N LEU A 308 17.69 7.92 1.36
CA LEU A 308 18.61 6.91 1.90
C LEU A 308 19.83 6.74 0.98
N ALA A 309 19.59 6.55 -0.32
CA ALA A 309 20.61 6.36 -1.34
C ALA A 309 21.51 7.59 -1.44
N GLN A 310 20.94 8.80 -1.42
CA GLN A 310 21.71 10.04 -1.37
C GLN A 310 22.60 10.10 -0.12
N SER A 311 22.05 9.83 1.07
CA SER A 311 22.81 9.86 2.32
C SER A 311 23.97 8.86 2.33
N VAL A 312 23.74 7.65 1.81
CA VAL A 312 24.78 6.62 1.69
C VAL A 312 25.83 7.01 0.64
N SER A 313 25.42 7.56 -0.50
CA SER A 313 26.32 8.04 -1.55
C SER A 313 27.27 9.12 -1.02
N GLU A 314 26.76 10.11 -0.28
CA GLU A 314 27.56 11.18 0.34
C GLU A 314 28.61 10.62 1.34
N GLN A 315 28.28 9.54 2.04
CA GLN A 315 29.14 8.94 3.07
C GLN A 315 30.19 7.97 2.51
N THR A 316 29.88 7.29 1.42
CA THR A 316 30.70 6.19 0.87
C THR A 316 31.43 6.56 -0.41
N GLN A 317 31.14 7.74 -0.99
CA GLN A 317 31.66 8.16 -2.29
C GLN A 317 31.30 7.19 -3.42
N LEU A 318 30.22 6.41 -3.26
CA LEU A 318 29.57 5.67 -4.35
C LEU A 318 28.89 6.66 -5.31
N ALA A 319 29.69 7.51 -5.96
CA ALA A 319 29.27 8.34 -7.05
C ALA A 319 29.19 7.44 -8.29
N GLN A 320 27.99 6.95 -8.62
CA GLN A 320 27.35 7.09 -9.94
C GLN A 320 25.85 6.76 -9.80
N ALA A 321 25.01 7.78 -9.99
CA ALA A 321 23.54 7.67 -9.96
C ALA A 321 22.97 6.80 -11.10
N GLU A 322 23.78 6.48 -12.12
CA GLU A 322 23.37 5.70 -13.30
C GLU A 322 23.07 4.22 -12.98
N ASP A 323 23.61 3.68 -11.88
CA ASP A 323 23.37 2.29 -11.41
C ASP A 323 22.17 2.18 -10.44
N ILE A 324 21.47 3.28 -10.17
CA ILE A 324 20.42 3.38 -9.15
C ILE A 324 19.07 3.49 -9.87
N ASN A 325 18.09 2.65 -9.47
CA ASN A 325 16.70 2.62 -9.97
C ASN A 325 16.43 1.74 -11.21
N HIS A 326 16.73 0.44 -11.14
CA HIS A 326 16.41 -0.52 -12.21
C HIS A 326 15.10 -1.28 -12.03
N ARG A 327 14.39 -1.09 -10.92
CA ARG A 327 13.23 -1.91 -10.61
C ARG A 327 12.03 -1.56 -11.50
N GLU A 328 11.45 -2.57 -12.13
CA GLU A 328 10.19 -2.43 -12.86
C GLU A 328 9.01 -2.28 -11.89
N LEU A 329 8.00 -1.49 -12.30
CA LEU A 329 6.74 -1.43 -11.57
C LEU A 329 5.98 -2.75 -11.71
N PRO A 330 5.30 -3.23 -10.65
CA PRO A 330 4.36 -4.32 -10.80
C PRO A 330 3.12 -3.89 -11.61
N ASP A 331 2.33 -4.88 -12.03
CA ASP A 331 1.12 -4.62 -12.83
C ASP A 331 -0.14 -4.36 -12.00
N LEU A 332 -0.05 -4.56 -10.68
CA LEU A 332 -1.13 -4.32 -9.74
C LEU A 332 -0.74 -3.25 -8.73
N PHE A 333 -1.70 -2.37 -8.44
CA PHE A 333 -1.53 -1.27 -7.49
C PHE A 333 -2.65 -1.29 -6.47
N ILE A 334 -2.36 -0.84 -5.26
CA ILE A 334 -3.32 -0.72 -4.17
C ILE A 334 -3.36 0.72 -3.70
N ARG A 335 -4.56 1.24 -3.48
CA ARG A 335 -4.77 2.52 -2.79
C ARG A 335 -5.65 2.30 -1.56
N LEU A 336 -5.28 2.98 -0.47
CA LEU A 336 -6.04 2.97 0.78
C LEU A 336 -6.71 4.33 0.99
N ASN A 337 -7.89 4.32 1.59
CA ASN A 337 -8.61 5.53 1.96
C ASN A 337 -9.18 5.40 3.38
N VAL A 338 -8.77 6.29 4.27
CA VAL A 338 -9.26 6.40 5.64
C VAL A 338 -10.23 7.58 5.69
N LEU A 339 -11.51 7.29 5.92
CA LEU A 339 -12.51 8.34 6.10
C LEU A 339 -12.33 9.04 7.46
N PRO A 340 -12.86 10.26 7.62
CA PRO A 340 -12.82 10.95 8.92
C PRO A 340 -13.49 10.10 9.99
N THR A 341 -12.75 9.83 11.08
CA THR A 341 -13.26 9.10 12.24
C THR A 341 -14.33 9.96 12.92
N VAL A 342 -15.50 9.37 13.15
CA VAL A 342 -16.61 10.02 13.85
C VAL A 342 -16.50 9.69 15.32
N ALA A 343 -16.39 10.70 16.17
CA ALA A 343 -16.15 10.51 17.58
C ALA A 343 -16.91 11.56 18.40
N TYR A 344 -17.66 11.12 19.42
CA TYR A 344 -18.45 12.01 20.28
C TYR A 344 -18.67 11.44 21.68
N LEU A 345 -19.04 12.33 22.61
CA LEU A 345 -19.45 11.99 23.97
C LEU A 345 -20.95 12.19 24.11
N GLN A 346 -21.62 11.25 24.78
CA GLN A 346 -23.05 11.28 25.10
C GLN A 346 -23.23 11.17 26.62
N PRO A 347 -23.81 12.17 27.32
CA PRO A 347 -24.10 12.07 28.74
C PRO A 347 -25.06 10.92 29.05
N LEU A 348 -24.71 10.06 30.01
CA LEU A 348 -25.59 9.01 30.57
C LEU A 348 -26.10 9.38 31.97
N GLY A 349 -25.49 10.38 32.61
CA GLY A 349 -25.84 10.86 33.95
C GLY A 349 -25.00 12.09 34.32
N LYS A 350 -25.00 12.47 35.62
CA LYS A 350 -24.28 13.67 36.09
C LYS A 350 -22.75 13.58 35.98
N ILE A 351 -22.21 12.37 36.12
CA ILE A 351 -20.76 12.10 36.13
C ILE A 351 -20.35 11.02 35.13
N THR A 352 -21.30 10.47 34.38
CA THR A 352 -21.08 9.33 33.48
C THR A 352 -21.41 9.74 32.04
N GLN A 353 -20.51 9.44 31.12
CA GLN A 353 -20.62 9.71 29.70
C GLN A 353 -20.32 8.45 28.91
N GLN A 354 -21.05 8.22 27.82
CA GLN A 354 -20.70 7.25 26.81
C GLN A 354 -19.82 7.90 25.74
N GLN A 355 -18.65 7.33 25.50
CA GLN A 355 -17.79 7.70 24.40
C GLN A 355 -18.06 6.76 23.22
N VAL A 356 -18.38 7.33 22.06
CA VAL A 356 -18.60 6.59 20.82
C VAL A 356 -17.52 7.00 19.82
N VAL A 357 -16.85 6.01 19.22
CA VAL A 357 -15.82 6.22 18.19
C VAL A 357 -16.02 5.22 17.07
N HIS A 358 -16.12 5.72 15.84
CA HIS A 358 -16.38 4.93 14.63
C HIS A 358 -15.40 5.30 13.51
N SER A 359 -14.75 4.31 12.92
CA SER A 359 -13.81 4.50 11.81
C SER A 359 -14.18 3.63 10.61
N GLU A 360 -13.99 4.18 9.42
CA GLU A 360 -14.33 3.59 8.13
C GLU A 360 -13.12 3.62 7.21
N VAL A 361 -12.76 2.47 6.64
CA VAL A 361 -11.60 2.34 5.76
C VAL A 361 -11.93 1.56 4.50
N PHE A 362 -11.30 1.95 3.40
CA PHE A 362 -11.46 1.33 2.08
C PHE A 362 -10.10 1.00 1.47
N ALA A 363 -10.08 -0.08 0.70
CA ALA A 363 -8.96 -0.45 -0.15
C ALA A 363 -9.47 -0.79 -1.55
N GLU A 364 -8.69 -0.45 -2.56
CA GLU A 364 -8.93 -0.89 -3.93
C GLU A 364 -7.67 -1.49 -4.54
N MET A 365 -7.87 -2.48 -5.40
CA MET A 365 -6.85 -2.99 -6.29
C MET A 365 -7.09 -2.45 -7.70
N LEU A 366 -6.05 -1.89 -8.30
CA LEU A 366 -6.02 -1.36 -9.64
C LEU A 366 -5.09 -2.21 -10.51
N ASP A 367 -5.42 -2.36 -11.79
CA ASP A 367 -4.44 -2.79 -12.77
C ASP A 367 -3.65 -1.59 -13.34
N ARG A 368 -2.65 -1.87 -14.18
CA ARG A 368 -1.79 -0.87 -14.83
C ARG A 368 -2.53 0.15 -15.70
N SER A 369 -3.74 -0.16 -16.17
CA SER A 369 -4.57 0.79 -16.91
C SER A 369 -5.29 1.79 -16.00
N GLY A 370 -5.28 1.55 -14.69
CA GLY A 370 -6.04 2.29 -13.67
C GLY A 370 -7.48 1.78 -13.50
N ARG A 371 -7.82 0.62 -14.07
CA ARG A 371 -9.13 0.00 -13.84
C ARG A 371 -9.18 -0.57 -12.42
N VAL A 372 -10.29 -0.34 -11.73
CA VAL A 372 -10.55 -0.96 -10.42
C VAL A 372 -10.98 -2.41 -10.64
N ILE A 373 -10.21 -3.36 -10.09
CA ILE A 373 -10.47 -4.80 -10.24
C ILE A 373 -11.01 -5.45 -8.96
N HIS A 374 -10.87 -4.76 -7.82
CA HIS A 374 -11.43 -5.17 -6.54
C HIS A 374 -11.52 -3.97 -5.60
N VAL A 375 -12.56 -3.96 -4.75
CA VAL A 375 -12.75 -3.01 -3.64
C VAL A 375 -13.09 -3.81 -2.40
N ALA A 376 -12.48 -3.45 -1.27
CA ALA A 376 -12.93 -3.89 0.05
C ALA A 376 -13.18 -2.67 0.95
N HIS A 377 -14.01 -2.91 1.94
CA HIS A 377 -14.49 -1.95 2.91
C HIS A 377 -14.50 -2.63 4.28
N ALA A 378 -14.12 -1.90 5.32
CA ALA A 378 -14.28 -2.36 6.69
C ALA A 378 -14.47 -1.19 7.64
N SER A 379 -15.10 -1.48 8.78
CA SER A 379 -15.31 -0.52 9.85
C SER A 379 -15.09 -1.15 11.23
N ASP A 380 -14.88 -0.28 12.20
CA ASP A 380 -14.94 -0.64 13.61
C ASP A 380 -15.63 0.47 14.41
N GLU A 381 -16.30 0.07 15.48
CA GLU A 381 -16.97 0.97 16.40
C GLU A 381 -16.68 0.52 17.83
N VAL A 382 -16.32 1.48 18.70
CA VAL A 382 -16.17 1.26 20.13
C VAL A 382 -17.10 2.22 20.88
N LYS A 383 -17.81 1.67 21.87
CA LYS A 383 -18.69 2.40 22.78
C LYS A 383 -18.26 2.14 24.23
N ASP A 384 -17.59 3.11 24.84
CA ASP A 384 -17.10 3.02 26.22
C ASP A 384 -17.97 3.85 27.16
N VAL A 385 -18.08 3.43 28.42
CA VAL A 385 -18.68 4.25 29.49
C VAL A 385 -17.57 4.81 30.37
N ILE A 386 -17.44 6.13 30.38
CA ILE A 386 -16.47 6.90 31.15
C ILE A 386 -17.17 7.51 32.36
N SER A 387 -16.57 7.38 33.54
CA SER A 387 -17.07 8.00 34.78
C SER A 387 -16.03 8.96 35.34
N ASP A 388 -16.44 10.18 35.66
CA ASP A 388 -15.58 11.24 36.23
C ASP A 388 -14.30 11.50 35.41
N GLY A 389 -14.41 11.46 34.07
CA GLY A 389 -13.27 11.63 33.15
C GLY A 389 -12.26 10.48 33.14
N MET A 390 -12.48 9.41 33.92
CA MET A 390 -11.58 8.26 33.98
C MET A 390 -11.80 7.32 32.78
N GLY A 391 -11.04 7.54 31.71
CA GLY A 391 -11.07 6.72 30.50
C GLY A 391 -9.95 7.08 29.52
N PHE A 392 -9.77 6.28 28.47
CA PHE A 392 -8.92 6.69 27.35
C PHE A 392 -9.52 7.92 26.68
N SER A 393 -8.69 8.91 26.34
CA SER A 393 -9.13 10.05 25.55
C SER A 393 -9.72 9.61 24.21
N LEU A 394 -10.50 10.51 23.59
CA LEU A 394 -11.14 10.26 22.30
C LEU A 394 -10.10 9.90 21.24
N GLU A 395 -8.97 10.60 21.23
CA GLU A 395 -7.87 10.43 20.28
C GLU A 395 -7.21 9.05 20.41
N ASN A 396 -7.02 8.56 21.65
CA ASN A 396 -6.49 7.21 21.89
C ASN A 396 -7.43 6.14 21.32
N ARG A 397 -8.75 6.34 21.47
CA ARG A 397 -9.73 5.40 20.91
C ARG A 397 -9.83 5.49 19.40
N GLN A 398 -9.69 6.67 18.80
CA GLN A 398 -9.66 6.82 17.33
C GLN A 398 -8.60 5.93 16.69
N GLU A 399 -7.39 5.91 17.26
CA GLU A 399 -6.33 5.05 16.74
C GLU A 399 -6.62 3.56 16.90
N VAL A 400 -7.15 3.14 18.05
CA VAL A 400 -7.51 1.73 18.30
C VAL A 400 -8.58 1.26 17.33
N VAL A 401 -9.63 2.06 17.15
CA VAL A 401 -10.74 1.77 16.22
C VAL A 401 -10.24 1.73 14.79
N LEU A 402 -9.41 2.70 14.36
CA LEU A 402 -8.79 2.70 13.04
C LEU A 402 -7.92 1.46 12.80
N LYS A 403 -7.07 1.09 13.77
CA LYS A 403 -6.23 -0.11 13.68
C LYS A 403 -7.09 -1.37 13.50
N ASN A 404 -8.15 -1.51 14.29
CA ASN A 404 -9.06 -2.65 14.16
C ASN A 404 -9.76 -2.67 12.80
N ALA A 405 -10.21 -1.51 12.31
CA ALA A 405 -10.82 -1.39 10.99
C ALA A 405 -9.84 -1.79 9.87
N LEU A 406 -8.57 -1.36 9.95
CA LEU A 406 -7.52 -1.75 8.98
C LEU A 406 -7.19 -3.24 9.01
N ILE A 407 -7.16 -3.87 10.19
CA ILE A 407 -6.97 -5.32 10.31
C ILE A 407 -8.12 -6.07 9.64
N LYS A 408 -9.37 -5.64 9.90
CA LYS A 408 -10.55 -6.21 9.22
C LYS A 408 -10.50 -5.98 7.70
N LEU A 409 -10.08 -4.80 7.26
CA LEU A 409 -9.93 -4.47 5.84
C LEU A 409 -8.94 -5.42 5.15
N GLY A 410 -7.76 -5.64 5.75
CA GLY A 410 -6.79 -6.59 5.23
C GLY A 410 -7.36 -8.01 5.10
N GLN A 411 -8.13 -8.46 6.09
CA GLN A 411 -8.79 -9.77 6.06
C GLN A 411 -9.85 -9.87 4.94
N GLU A 412 -10.70 -8.86 4.76
CA GLU A 412 -11.72 -8.86 3.71
C GLU A 412 -11.11 -8.77 2.32
N PHE A 413 -10.13 -7.87 2.14
CA PHE A 413 -9.41 -7.71 0.87
C PHE A 413 -8.68 -9.00 0.45
N LYS A 414 -8.09 -9.71 1.42
CA LYS A 414 -7.46 -11.03 1.19
C LYS A 414 -8.45 -12.10 0.71
N LYS A 415 -9.68 -12.13 1.25
CA LYS A 415 -10.70 -13.13 0.88
C LYS A 415 -11.33 -12.84 -0.48
N GLY A 416 -11.45 -11.56 -0.83
CA GLY A 416 -12.18 -11.10 -2.02
C GLY A 416 -11.47 -11.29 -3.35
N ILE A 417 -10.14 -11.49 -3.35
CA ILE A 417 -9.34 -11.54 -4.58
C ILE A 417 -8.97 -12.99 -4.95
N LYS A 418 -9.28 -13.36 -6.20
CA LYS A 418 -8.83 -14.60 -6.83
C LYS A 418 -8.32 -14.30 -8.23
N PHE A 419 -7.13 -14.79 -8.54
CA PHE A 419 -6.55 -14.70 -9.88
C PHE A 419 -6.70 -16.02 -10.62
N THR A 420 -7.13 -15.94 -11.87
CA THR A 420 -7.11 -17.06 -12.81
C THR A 420 -6.18 -16.73 -13.96
N ARG A 421 -5.25 -17.63 -14.25
CA ARG A 421 -4.38 -17.54 -15.43
C ARG A 421 -5.12 -17.99 -16.68
N SER A 422 -4.86 -17.33 -17.78
CA SER A 422 -5.53 -17.56 -19.05
C SER A 422 -4.59 -17.35 -20.21
N ASP A 423 -4.56 -18.32 -21.12
CA ASP A 423 -3.73 -18.27 -22.31
C ASP A 423 -4.60 -17.86 -23.50
N LEU A 424 -4.40 -16.65 -23.98
CA LEU A 424 -5.05 -16.10 -25.16
C LEU A 424 -4.13 -16.24 -26.37
N LYS A 425 -4.69 -16.32 -27.57
CA LYS A 425 -3.91 -16.52 -28.80
C LYS A 425 -4.01 -15.31 -29.71
N ILE A 426 -2.88 -14.97 -30.34
CA ILE A 426 -2.84 -14.00 -31.43
C ILE A 426 -3.48 -14.64 -32.66
N SER A 427 -4.60 -14.06 -33.13
CA SER A 427 -5.37 -14.55 -34.29
C SER A 427 -4.83 -13.99 -35.61
N ALA A 428 -4.38 -12.73 -35.61
CA ALA A 428 -3.82 -12.05 -36.77
C ALA A 428 -2.92 -10.86 -36.35
N LYS A 429 -2.12 -10.37 -37.29
CA LYS A 429 -1.31 -9.15 -37.18
C LYS A 429 -1.57 -8.28 -38.41
N ASP A 430 -1.75 -6.99 -38.18
CA ASP A 430 -1.89 -5.97 -39.23
C ASP A 430 -1.01 -4.77 -38.89
N GLY A 431 0.05 -4.56 -39.66
CA GLY A 431 1.06 -3.53 -39.38
C GLY A 431 1.63 -3.65 -37.96
N ASN A 432 1.42 -2.61 -37.15
CA ASN A 432 1.85 -2.55 -35.75
C ASN A 432 0.74 -2.93 -34.75
N GLN A 433 -0.36 -3.52 -35.23
CA GLN A 433 -1.49 -3.97 -34.41
C GLN A 433 -1.62 -5.49 -34.48
N VAL A 434 -2.10 -6.07 -33.38
CA VAL A 434 -2.36 -7.50 -33.26
C VAL A 434 -3.79 -7.74 -32.79
N LYS A 435 -4.39 -8.81 -33.30
CA LYS A 435 -5.72 -9.28 -32.92
C LYS A 435 -5.59 -10.48 -32.00
N ILE A 436 -6.37 -10.48 -30.92
CA ILE A 436 -6.29 -11.47 -29.84
C ILE A 436 -7.67 -12.08 -29.65
N SER A 437 -7.75 -13.41 -29.76
CA SER A 437 -8.98 -14.14 -29.46
C SER A 437 -9.21 -14.19 -27.95
N ASP A 438 -10.29 -13.57 -27.48
CA ASP A 438 -10.64 -13.43 -26.07
C ASP A 438 -12.16 -13.51 -25.86
N SER A 439 -12.75 -14.69 -26.03
CA SER A 439 -14.18 -14.90 -25.78
C SER A 439 -14.58 -14.74 -24.31
N GLY A 440 -13.61 -14.76 -23.39
CA GLY A 440 -13.83 -14.62 -21.96
C GLY A 440 -13.97 -13.17 -21.48
N LEU A 441 -13.90 -12.19 -22.39
CA LEU A 441 -13.97 -10.77 -22.07
C LEU A 441 -12.95 -10.35 -21.00
N ARG A 442 -11.69 -10.77 -21.15
CA ARG A 442 -10.63 -10.56 -20.17
C ARG A 442 -9.84 -9.27 -20.41
N LEU A 443 -9.63 -8.94 -21.68
CA LEU A 443 -8.82 -7.80 -22.13
C LEU A 443 -9.67 -6.53 -22.33
N GLY A 444 -9.65 -5.62 -21.36
CA GLY A 444 -10.28 -4.30 -21.51
C GLY A 444 -9.42 -3.33 -22.30
N VAL A 445 -10.04 -2.30 -22.87
CA VAL A 445 -9.28 -1.18 -23.48
C VAL A 445 -8.37 -0.54 -22.42
N GLY A 446 -7.14 -0.23 -22.82
CA GLY A 446 -6.07 0.26 -21.96
C GLY A 446 -5.24 -0.84 -21.28
N THR A 447 -5.63 -2.12 -21.37
CA THR A 447 -4.87 -3.21 -20.75
C THR A 447 -3.52 -3.36 -21.42
N LYS A 448 -2.44 -3.32 -20.63
CA LYS A 448 -1.09 -3.67 -21.07
C LYS A 448 -0.88 -5.18 -20.97
N ILE A 449 -0.30 -5.76 -22.01
CA ILE A 449 -0.09 -7.20 -22.15
C ILE A 449 1.30 -7.51 -22.68
N TYR A 450 1.77 -8.71 -22.37
CA TYR A 450 2.99 -9.27 -22.94
C TYR A 450 2.66 -10.35 -23.97
N ILE A 451 3.35 -10.30 -25.11
CA ILE A 451 3.23 -11.30 -26.18
C ILE A 451 4.41 -12.25 -26.08
N TYR A 452 4.11 -13.54 -25.94
CA TYR A 452 5.08 -14.60 -25.75
C TYR A 452 5.22 -15.42 -27.03
N ASN A 453 6.47 -15.61 -27.41
CA ASN A 453 6.84 -16.54 -28.46
C ASN A 453 7.26 -17.86 -27.82
N GLN A 454 6.75 -18.98 -28.33
CA GLN A 454 7.08 -20.31 -27.82
C GLN A 454 8.23 -20.92 -28.62
N GLN A 455 9.30 -21.30 -27.92
CA GLN A 455 10.50 -21.88 -28.52
C GLN A 455 10.88 -23.19 -27.85
N LYS A 456 11.48 -24.11 -28.60
CA LYS A 456 12.03 -25.34 -28.05
C LYS A 456 13.51 -25.12 -27.73
N VAL A 457 13.84 -25.02 -26.45
CA VAL A 457 15.19 -24.74 -25.96
C VAL A 457 15.63 -25.92 -25.08
N SER A 458 16.79 -26.50 -25.39
CA SER A 458 17.30 -27.70 -24.68
C SER A 458 16.24 -28.80 -24.48
N GLY A 459 15.40 -29.04 -25.49
CA GLY A 459 14.35 -30.05 -25.47
C GLY A 459 13.03 -29.64 -24.78
N ARG A 460 13.00 -28.50 -24.07
CA ARG A 460 11.82 -27.97 -23.36
C ARG A 460 11.12 -26.89 -24.19
N LEU A 461 9.79 -26.89 -24.20
CA LEU A 461 9.02 -25.76 -24.75
C LEU A 461 9.01 -24.62 -23.72
N VAL A 462 9.53 -23.46 -24.11
CA VAL A 462 9.63 -22.26 -23.29
C VAL A 462 8.92 -21.10 -23.97
N SER A 463 8.02 -20.45 -23.24
CA SER A 463 7.44 -19.15 -23.56
C SER A 463 8.43 -18.03 -23.20
N ILE A 464 8.75 -17.19 -24.18
CA ILE A 464 9.68 -16.07 -24.07
C ILE A 464 8.92 -14.77 -24.35
N PRO A 465 8.84 -13.80 -23.42
CA PRO A 465 8.20 -12.52 -23.68
C PRO A 465 9.00 -11.73 -24.71
N THR A 466 8.36 -11.29 -25.78
CA THR A 466 9.03 -10.61 -26.90
C THR A 466 8.59 -9.17 -27.09
N TRP A 467 7.31 -8.88 -26.81
CA TRP A 467 6.72 -7.56 -26.96
C TRP A 467 5.81 -7.19 -25.79
N GLU A 468 5.79 -5.90 -25.48
CA GLU A 468 4.71 -5.23 -24.75
C GLU A 468 3.71 -4.64 -25.76
N ALA A 469 2.42 -4.73 -25.46
CA ALA A 469 1.35 -4.15 -26.26
C ALA A 469 0.21 -3.61 -25.38
N THR A 470 -0.55 -2.66 -25.89
CA THR A 470 -1.71 -2.05 -25.21
C THR A 470 -2.98 -2.29 -26.01
N VAL A 471 -4.03 -2.82 -25.36
CA VAL A 471 -5.35 -3.02 -25.97
C VAL A 471 -5.99 -1.67 -26.28
N ILE A 472 -6.28 -1.39 -27.54
CA ILE A 472 -6.83 -0.10 -28.01
C ILE A 472 -8.31 -0.17 -28.35
N SER A 473 -8.82 -1.35 -28.70
CA SER A 473 -10.23 -1.55 -28.99
C SER A 473 -10.63 -3.01 -28.77
N ARG A 474 -11.94 -3.23 -28.73
CA ARG A 474 -12.53 -4.54 -28.54
C ARG A 474 -13.79 -4.67 -29.37
N ASP A 475 -13.96 -5.84 -29.99
CA ASP A 475 -15.21 -6.26 -30.63
C ASP A 475 -15.59 -7.64 -30.09
N GLN A 476 -16.57 -7.67 -29.17
CA GLN A 476 -17.07 -8.88 -28.52
C GLN A 476 -15.95 -9.84 -28.06
N ASN A 477 -15.66 -10.86 -28.86
CA ASN A 477 -14.73 -11.95 -28.57
C ASN A 477 -13.31 -11.70 -29.08
N GLU A 478 -13.02 -10.55 -29.69
CA GLU A 478 -11.69 -10.18 -30.20
C GLU A 478 -11.25 -8.84 -29.59
N ALA A 479 -10.01 -8.79 -29.09
CA ALA A 479 -9.35 -7.57 -28.65
C ALA A 479 -8.28 -7.17 -29.68
N VAL A 480 -8.13 -5.87 -29.93
CA VAL A 480 -7.07 -5.32 -30.78
C VAL A 480 -6.07 -4.60 -29.90
N ALA A 481 -4.80 -4.96 -30.01
CA ALA A 481 -3.71 -4.34 -29.27
C ALA A 481 -2.67 -3.69 -30.20
N GLN A 482 -2.18 -2.53 -29.78
CA GLN A 482 -1.09 -1.79 -30.39
C GLN A 482 0.23 -2.28 -29.82
N LEU A 483 1.19 -2.67 -30.66
CA LEU A 483 2.54 -3.00 -30.19
C LEU A 483 3.25 -1.73 -29.72
N ASP A 484 3.76 -1.76 -28.48
CA ASP A 484 4.36 -0.61 -27.81
C ASP A 484 5.89 -0.65 -27.89
N ALA A 485 6.50 -1.75 -27.42
CA ALA A 485 7.94 -1.90 -27.33
C ALA A 485 8.38 -3.37 -27.33
N ALA A 486 9.57 -3.66 -27.86
CA ALA A 486 10.22 -4.95 -27.73
C ALA A 486 10.83 -5.10 -26.32
N ILE A 487 10.73 -6.29 -25.73
CA ILE A 487 11.22 -6.55 -24.35
C ILE A 487 12.75 -6.54 -24.29
N SER A 488 13.41 -7.16 -25.26
CA SER A 488 14.83 -6.96 -25.50
C SER A 488 15.02 -5.87 -26.54
N GLY A 489 15.70 -4.79 -26.16
CA GLY A 489 16.13 -3.75 -27.09
C GLY A 489 17.23 -4.21 -28.07
N ARG A 490 17.74 -5.45 -27.94
CA ARG A 490 18.82 -5.99 -28.78
C ARG A 490 18.33 -6.83 -29.95
N ASP A 491 17.14 -7.42 -29.84
CA ASP A 491 16.58 -8.32 -30.86
C ASP A 491 15.35 -7.72 -31.53
N ASN A 492 15.33 -7.68 -32.86
CA ASN A 492 14.12 -7.31 -33.62
C ASN A 492 13.28 -8.56 -33.92
N LEU A 493 12.35 -8.90 -33.03
CA LEU A 493 11.48 -10.06 -33.15
C LEU A 493 10.12 -9.66 -33.72
N SER A 494 9.59 -10.39 -34.71
CA SER A 494 8.24 -10.15 -35.21
C SER A 494 7.20 -10.98 -34.44
N VAL A 495 6.05 -10.37 -34.13
CA VAL A 495 4.87 -11.11 -33.66
C VAL A 495 4.24 -11.91 -34.80
N THR A 496 3.85 -13.15 -34.52
CA THR A 496 3.29 -14.12 -35.47
C THR A 496 1.97 -14.72 -34.97
N LYS A 497 1.17 -15.26 -35.90
CA LYS A 497 -0.06 -15.99 -35.56
C LYS A 497 0.30 -17.24 -34.73
N GLY A 498 -0.38 -17.42 -33.61
CA GLY A 498 -0.12 -18.53 -32.68
C GLY A 498 0.77 -18.16 -31.49
N ASP A 499 1.42 -16.99 -31.51
CA ASP A 499 1.98 -16.41 -30.28
C ASP A 499 0.87 -16.22 -29.24
N ILE A 500 1.25 -16.26 -27.96
CA ILE A 500 0.30 -16.29 -26.85
C ILE A 500 0.39 -15.03 -26.00
N VAL A 501 -0.73 -14.69 -25.37
CA VAL A 501 -0.83 -13.64 -24.37
C VAL A 501 -1.27 -14.30 -23.07
N LEU A 502 -0.44 -14.19 -22.04
CA LEU A 502 -0.72 -14.72 -20.72
C LEU A 502 -1.39 -13.62 -19.89
N VAL A 503 -2.59 -13.90 -19.38
CA VAL A 503 -3.34 -12.92 -18.58
C VAL A 503 -3.70 -13.51 -17.22
N ASN A 504 -3.37 -12.78 -16.16
CA ASN A 504 -3.85 -13.05 -14.81
C ASN A 504 -5.06 -12.15 -14.55
N ASN A 505 -6.26 -12.70 -14.57
CA ASN A 505 -7.50 -11.93 -14.39
C ASN A 505 -8.09 -12.13 -13.00
N SER A 506 -8.65 -11.04 -12.44
CA SER A 506 -9.67 -11.16 -11.41
C SER A 506 -10.99 -11.64 -12.04
N GLN A 507 -11.91 -12.16 -11.22
CA GLN A 507 -13.11 -12.89 -11.68
C GLN A 507 -14.14 -12.06 -12.48
N GLN A 508 -13.97 -10.74 -12.62
CA GLN A 508 -14.94 -9.89 -13.31
C GLN A 508 -14.68 -9.84 -14.83
N ALA A 509 -15.64 -10.33 -15.61
CA ALA A 509 -15.66 -10.16 -17.05
C ALA A 509 -15.79 -8.67 -17.42
N VAL A 510 -15.00 -8.23 -18.39
CA VAL A 510 -15.02 -6.85 -18.89
C VAL A 510 -16.19 -6.70 -19.86
N THR A 511 -17.34 -6.21 -19.37
CA THR A 511 -18.41 -5.75 -20.26
C THR A 511 -17.90 -4.61 -21.15
N ASP A 512 -18.63 -4.29 -22.22
CA ASP A 512 -18.27 -3.29 -23.23
C ASP A 512 -17.64 -2.01 -22.62
N SER A 513 -16.42 -1.70 -23.05
CA SER A 513 -15.61 -0.58 -22.55
C SER A 513 -16.11 0.80 -22.95
N THR A 514 -17.06 0.91 -23.90
CA THR A 514 -17.60 2.20 -24.35
C THR A 514 -18.38 2.93 -23.25
N ASP A 515 -18.92 2.19 -22.29
CA ASP A 515 -19.65 2.70 -21.13
C ASP A 515 -18.80 2.72 -19.86
N SER A 516 -17.47 2.55 -19.98
CA SER A 516 -16.54 2.72 -18.86
C SER A 516 -16.61 4.14 -18.28
N ARG A 517 -16.35 4.26 -16.97
CA ARG A 517 -16.56 5.50 -16.22
C ARG A 517 -15.43 5.76 -15.24
N ALA A 518 -15.23 7.03 -14.91
CA ALA A 518 -14.39 7.49 -13.82
C ALA A 518 -15.06 8.68 -13.12
N MET A 519 -14.50 9.17 -12.00
CA MET A 519 -14.90 10.45 -11.42
C MET A 519 -14.49 11.60 -12.35
N CYS A 520 -15.31 12.64 -12.48
CA CYS A 520 -14.91 13.80 -13.27
C CYS A 520 -13.74 14.57 -12.60
N SER A 521 -12.71 14.90 -13.38
CA SER A 521 -11.53 15.64 -12.90
C SER A 521 -11.69 17.16 -12.90
N PHE A 522 -12.64 17.68 -13.70
CA PHE A 522 -12.86 19.11 -13.89
C PHE A 522 -13.97 19.69 -13.01
N ILE A 523 -14.71 18.85 -12.27
CA ILE A 523 -15.83 19.27 -11.44
C ILE A 523 -15.91 18.44 -10.16
N SER A 524 -16.04 19.12 -9.02
CA SER A 524 -16.14 18.49 -7.71
C SER A 524 -17.56 17.95 -7.43
N SER A 525 -17.68 17.12 -6.40
CA SER A 525 -18.98 16.69 -5.88
C SER A 525 -19.83 17.90 -5.49
N GLU A 526 -21.09 17.91 -5.90
CA GLU A 526 -22.07 18.90 -5.44
C GLU A 526 -22.70 18.43 -4.14
N GLN A 527 -22.61 19.24 -3.09
CA GLN A 527 -23.35 19.03 -1.85
C GLN A 527 -24.09 20.33 -1.49
N SER A 528 -25.39 20.24 -1.19
CA SER A 528 -26.21 21.40 -0.86
C SER A 528 -27.30 21.05 0.14
N GLY A 529 -27.74 22.04 0.91
CA GLY A 529 -28.75 21.86 1.95
C GLY A 529 -28.17 21.74 3.34
N ASP A 530 -28.96 21.21 4.26
CA ASP A 530 -28.74 21.33 5.71
C ASP A 530 -27.66 20.39 6.27
N LEU A 531 -27.37 19.29 5.56
CA LEU A 531 -26.39 18.28 5.96
C LEU A 531 -25.28 18.15 4.92
N GLN A 532 -24.04 18.16 5.39
CA GLN A 532 -22.83 17.96 4.60
C GLN A 532 -22.16 16.65 5.01
N LEU A 533 -21.71 15.86 4.05
CA LEU A 533 -20.97 14.63 4.30
C LEU A 533 -19.68 14.61 3.49
N SER A 534 -18.56 14.87 4.15
CA SER A 534 -17.23 14.86 3.52
C SER A 534 -16.88 13.51 2.88
N ALA A 535 -17.40 12.41 3.43
CA ALA A 535 -17.24 11.05 2.90
C ALA A 535 -18.03 10.77 1.62
N PHE A 536 -19.03 11.59 1.26
CA PHE A 536 -19.96 11.29 0.16
C PHE A 536 -19.29 11.03 -1.21
N PRO A 537 -18.27 11.79 -1.65
CA PRO A 537 -17.56 11.50 -2.90
C PRO A 537 -16.89 10.12 -2.87
N THR A 538 -16.26 9.76 -1.75
CA THR A 538 -15.58 8.48 -1.55
C THR A 538 -16.57 7.31 -1.53
N LEU A 539 -17.69 7.45 -0.81
CA LEU A 539 -18.76 6.45 -0.81
C LEU A 539 -19.33 6.24 -2.22
N THR A 540 -19.53 7.32 -2.98
CA THR A 540 -20.03 7.24 -4.36
C THR A 540 -19.03 6.53 -5.27
N TYR A 541 -17.75 6.89 -5.18
CA TYR A 541 -16.67 6.22 -5.93
C TYR A 541 -16.68 4.72 -5.70
N TYR A 542 -16.63 4.28 -4.44
CA TYR A 542 -16.57 2.85 -4.12
C TYR A 542 -17.88 2.12 -4.43
N ALA A 543 -19.03 2.79 -4.34
CA ALA A 543 -20.29 2.21 -4.77
C ALA A 543 -20.29 1.89 -6.28
N PHE A 544 -19.81 2.80 -7.13
CA PHE A 544 -19.68 2.57 -8.56
C PHE A 544 -18.61 1.49 -8.85
N ALA A 545 -17.43 1.61 -8.25
CA ALA A 545 -16.35 0.64 -8.46
C ALA A 545 -16.73 -0.80 -8.05
N THR A 546 -17.63 -0.95 -7.07
CA THR A 546 -18.06 -2.28 -6.58
C THR A 546 -19.27 -2.83 -7.32
N ASN A 547 -20.27 -1.99 -7.61
CA ASN A 547 -21.60 -2.45 -8.04
C ASN A 547 -21.91 -2.20 -9.51
N SER A 548 -21.08 -1.41 -10.21
CA SER A 548 -21.29 -1.12 -11.63
C SER A 548 -21.08 -2.38 -12.47
N LYS A 549 -21.94 -2.58 -13.45
CA LYS A 549 -21.75 -3.60 -14.49
C LYS A 549 -20.60 -3.22 -15.42
N TYR A 550 -20.39 -1.92 -15.63
CA TYR A 550 -19.35 -1.38 -16.50
C TYR A 550 -18.04 -1.13 -15.73
N PRO A 551 -16.87 -1.29 -16.38
CA PRO A 551 -15.59 -1.00 -15.76
C PRO A 551 -15.50 0.41 -15.20
N PHE A 552 -14.99 0.52 -13.97
CA PHE A 552 -14.72 1.80 -13.33
C PHE A 552 -13.22 2.05 -13.21
N TYR A 553 -12.77 3.28 -13.46
CA TYR A 553 -11.36 3.64 -13.50
C TYR A 553 -11.01 4.71 -12.47
N ALA A 554 -9.85 4.52 -11.84
CA ALA A 554 -9.20 5.40 -10.87
C ALA A 554 -8.46 6.60 -11.51
N THR A 555 -8.61 6.79 -12.83
CA THR A 555 -7.86 7.77 -13.63
C THR A 555 -8.55 9.13 -13.77
N GLY A 556 -9.73 9.26 -13.15
CA GLY A 556 -10.51 10.49 -13.09
C GLY A 556 -10.07 11.45 -11.98
N GLY A 557 -11.01 12.25 -11.49
CA GLY A 557 -10.78 13.15 -10.35
C GLY A 557 -10.36 12.38 -9.09
N ALA A 558 -9.35 12.91 -8.39
CA ALA A 558 -8.85 12.33 -7.15
C ALA A 558 -9.86 12.50 -6.00
N LEU A 559 -9.90 11.51 -5.10
CA LEU A 559 -10.68 11.61 -3.86
C LEU A 559 -10.04 12.58 -2.87
N PRO A 560 -10.79 13.14 -1.91
CA PRO A 560 -10.22 13.97 -0.85
C PRO A 560 -9.04 13.28 -0.15
N GLY A 561 -7.91 13.99 -0.03
CA GLY A 561 -6.68 13.48 0.59
C GLY A 561 -5.88 12.46 -0.25
N GLN A 562 -6.34 12.12 -1.44
CA GLN A 562 -5.71 11.16 -2.35
C GLN A 562 -5.04 11.87 -3.53
N MET A 563 -3.91 11.35 -4.00
CA MET A 563 -3.27 11.81 -5.23
C MET A 563 -3.97 11.20 -6.46
N PRO A 564 -3.97 11.90 -7.61
CA PRO A 564 -4.33 11.27 -8.89
C PRO A 564 -3.48 10.02 -9.12
N PHE A 565 -4.07 8.95 -9.66
CA PHE A 565 -3.39 7.65 -9.77
C PHE A 565 -2.04 7.73 -10.49
N GLN A 566 -1.97 8.47 -11.61
CA GLN A 566 -0.71 8.71 -12.32
C GLN A 566 0.33 9.38 -11.43
N ALA A 567 -0.05 10.38 -10.65
CA ALA A 567 0.85 11.08 -9.74
C ALA A 567 1.33 10.16 -8.60
N SER A 568 0.46 9.30 -8.04
CA SER A 568 0.85 8.30 -7.03
C SER A 568 1.91 7.35 -7.58
N VAL A 569 1.74 6.86 -8.80
CA VAL A 569 2.72 5.96 -9.44
C VAL A 569 4.03 6.69 -9.73
N THR A 570 3.98 7.92 -10.25
CA THR A 570 5.18 8.74 -10.49
C THR A 570 5.92 9.07 -9.19
N TYR A 571 5.21 9.31 -8.09
CA TYR A 571 5.83 9.51 -6.79
C TYR A 571 6.65 8.28 -6.37
N MET A 572 6.13 7.06 -6.60
CA MET A 572 6.86 5.83 -6.31
C MET A 572 8.11 5.67 -7.18
N THR A 573 8.07 6.04 -8.46
CA THR A 573 9.25 5.95 -9.34
C THR A 573 10.34 6.94 -9.00
N GLN A 574 10.00 8.06 -8.39
CA GLN A 574 10.97 9.05 -7.94
C GLN A 574 11.63 8.68 -6.61
N ASN A 575 10.92 7.95 -5.74
CA ASN A 575 11.30 7.84 -4.33
C ASN A 575 11.56 6.40 -3.83
N ALA A 576 11.13 5.37 -4.56
CA ALA A 576 11.11 3.98 -4.07
C ALA A 576 11.93 2.97 -4.90
N GLY A 577 12.91 3.44 -5.68
CA GLY A 577 13.85 2.56 -6.40
C GLY A 577 13.38 2.06 -7.76
N PHE A 578 12.21 2.49 -8.24
CA PHE A 578 11.70 2.10 -9.56
C PHE A 578 12.24 2.99 -10.69
N LYS A 579 12.24 2.46 -11.91
CA LYS A 579 12.69 3.21 -13.10
C LYS A 579 11.92 4.54 -13.25
N GLN A 580 12.67 5.65 -13.37
CA GLN A 580 12.08 6.99 -13.47
C GLN A 580 11.44 7.27 -14.84
N GLN A 581 12.03 6.74 -15.92
CA GLN A 581 11.54 6.92 -17.29
C GLN A 581 10.49 5.87 -17.67
N LEU A 582 9.31 5.95 -17.05
CA LEU A 582 8.16 5.14 -17.45
C LEU A 582 7.19 5.98 -18.27
N ASN A 583 6.88 5.54 -19.49
CA ASN A 583 5.72 6.05 -20.25
C ASN A 583 4.43 5.48 -19.63
N PHE A 584 4.19 5.82 -18.36
CA PHE A 584 2.99 5.42 -17.63
C PHE A 584 1.84 6.37 -17.98
N LYS A 585 0.97 5.90 -18.88
CA LYS A 585 -0.22 6.61 -19.34
C LYS A 585 -1.44 5.71 -19.11
N PRO A 586 -2.12 5.85 -17.97
CA PRO A 586 -3.29 5.03 -17.69
C PRO A 586 -4.48 5.46 -18.55
N PHE A 587 -5.46 4.59 -18.73
CA PHE A 587 -6.60 4.83 -19.61
C PHE A 587 -7.60 5.80 -18.98
N VAL A 588 -8.05 6.80 -19.74
CA VAL A 588 -9.06 7.77 -19.30
C VAL A 588 -10.38 7.51 -20.03
N PRO A 589 -11.45 7.09 -19.34
CA PRO A 589 -12.75 6.88 -19.95
C PRO A 589 -13.34 8.13 -20.61
N ALA A 590 -14.15 7.92 -21.66
CA ALA A 590 -14.83 9.01 -22.34
C ALA A 590 -16.00 9.62 -21.55
N LYS A 591 -16.55 8.87 -20.59
CA LYS A 591 -17.62 9.31 -19.70
C LYS A 591 -17.10 9.43 -18.27
N CYS A 592 -17.54 10.45 -17.55
CA CYS A 592 -17.25 10.58 -16.13
C CYS A 592 -18.51 10.92 -15.30
N ILE A 593 -18.43 10.68 -13.99
CA ILE A 593 -19.51 10.96 -13.05
C ILE A 593 -19.15 12.07 -12.07
N GLN A 594 -20.12 12.93 -11.76
CA GLN A 594 -20.09 13.90 -10.67
C GLN A 594 -21.11 13.47 -9.60
N PRO A 595 -20.69 13.18 -8.36
CA PRO A 595 -21.62 12.93 -7.26
C PRO A 595 -22.45 14.16 -6.89
N VAL A 596 -23.71 13.94 -6.52
CA VAL A 596 -24.63 14.99 -6.06
C VAL A 596 -25.36 14.53 -4.80
N LEU A 597 -25.28 15.32 -3.74
CA LEU A 597 -26.05 15.17 -2.50
C LEU A 597 -26.83 16.45 -2.22
N LYS A 598 -28.14 16.32 -2.02
CA LYS A 598 -29.01 17.39 -1.51
C LYS A 598 -29.76 16.89 -0.28
N SER A 599 -29.80 17.69 0.76
CA SER A 599 -30.44 17.34 2.03
C SER A 599 -31.34 18.48 2.53
N LYS A 600 -32.49 18.15 3.11
CA LYS A 600 -33.35 19.14 3.78
C LYS A 600 -33.94 18.57 5.06
N LEU A 601 -33.63 19.18 6.19
CA LEU A 601 -34.18 18.84 7.50
C LEU A 601 -35.55 19.47 7.69
N LYS A 602 -36.53 18.67 8.13
CA LYS A 602 -37.88 19.12 8.49
C LYS A 602 -37.94 19.35 10.00
N ILE A 603 -37.24 20.37 10.47
CA ILE A 603 -37.08 20.69 11.90
C ILE A 603 -38.44 20.88 12.59
N ASP A 604 -39.42 21.46 11.88
CA ASP A 604 -40.79 21.69 12.36
C ASP A 604 -41.58 20.39 12.65
N THR A 605 -41.08 19.24 12.21
CA THR A 605 -41.69 17.92 12.43
C THR A 605 -41.00 17.12 13.53
N SER A 606 -40.06 17.74 14.27
CA SER A 606 -39.29 17.03 15.29
C SER A 606 -40.20 16.43 16.37
N LYS A 607 -40.07 15.12 16.60
CA LYS A 607 -40.80 14.40 17.65
C LYS A 607 -39.80 13.95 18.70
N CYS A 608 -39.86 14.56 19.88
CA CYS A 608 -39.01 14.20 21.00
C CYS A 608 -39.70 13.18 21.91
N ASN A 609 -39.03 12.06 22.16
CA ASN A 609 -39.48 11.12 23.18
C ASN A 609 -38.98 11.60 24.54
N ALA A 610 -39.90 11.86 25.49
CA ALA A 610 -39.56 12.31 26.83
C ALA A 610 -38.78 11.26 27.65
N GLN A 611 -38.79 9.99 27.24
CA GLN A 611 -38.15 8.88 27.97
C GLN A 611 -36.70 8.61 27.55
N ASP A 612 -36.31 8.90 26.31
CA ASP A 612 -35.00 8.53 25.76
C ASP A 612 -34.08 9.72 25.44
N HIS A 613 -34.50 10.96 25.75
CA HIS A 613 -33.78 12.22 25.41
C HIS A 613 -33.39 12.40 23.92
N HIS A 614 -33.90 11.54 23.03
CA HIS A 614 -33.67 11.61 21.60
C HIS A 614 -34.89 12.21 20.89
N CYS A 615 -34.63 13.21 20.05
CA CYS A 615 -35.61 13.72 19.10
C CYS A 615 -35.45 12.98 17.78
N LYS A 616 -36.52 12.84 17.01
CA LYS A 616 -36.45 12.36 15.62
C LYS A 616 -36.78 13.51 14.71
N VAL A 617 -35.94 13.76 13.72
CA VAL A 617 -36.16 14.75 12.67
C VAL A 617 -36.27 14.05 11.32
N ALA A 618 -37.30 14.36 10.54
CA ALA A 618 -37.41 13.88 9.18
C ALA A 618 -36.44 14.67 8.27
N ALA A 619 -35.78 13.97 7.36
CA ALA A 619 -34.83 14.56 6.42
C ALA A 619 -35.08 14.02 5.01
N ASP A 620 -35.30 14.93 4.06
CA ASP A 620 -35.41 14.59 2.64
C ASP A 620 -34.00 14.56 2.03
N PHE A 621 -33.61 13.42 1.45
CA PHE A 621 -32.37 13.29 0.71
C PHE A 621 -32.64 13.12 -0.77
N THR A 622 -31.87 13.82 -1.59
CA THR A 622 -31.69 13.53 -3.01
C THR A 622 -30.22 13.21 -3.24
N LEU A 623 -29.91 11.96 -3.58
CA LEU A 623 -28.55 11.53 -3.87
C LEU A 623 -28.47 10.87 -5.25
N GLY A 624 -27.38 11.12 -5.96
CA GLY A 624 -27.22 10.64 -7.32
C GLY A 624 -25.91 11.02 -7.97
N VAL A 625 -25.84 10.82 -9.29
CA VAL A 625 -24.72 11.22 -10.13
C VAL A 625 -25.20 11.95 -11.38
N ARG A 626 -24.35 12.84 -11.89
CA ARG A 626 -24.47 13.42 -13.23
C ARG A 626 -23.37 12.86 -14.11
N PHE A 627 -23.71 12.56 -15.36
CA PHE A 627 -22.77 12.05 -16.36
C PHE A 627 -22.30 13.18 -17.26
N PHE A 628 -21.02 13.17 -17.59
CA PHE A 628 -20.40 14.10 -18.51
C PHE A 628 -19.59 13.36 -19.58
N ASP A 629 -19.49 13.96 -20.76
CA ASP A 629 -18.64 13.49 -21.85
C ASP A 629 -17.23 14.13 -21.84
N GLN A 630 -16.39 13.77 -22.81
CA GLN A 630 -15.04 14.33 -22.97
C GLN A 630 -15.03 15.83 -23.26
N LYS A 631 -16.14 16.40 -23.74
CA LYS A 631 -16.31 17.84 -23.97
C LYS A 631 -16.82 18.57 -22.73
N GLN A 632 -16.87 17.88 -21.58
CA GLN A 632 -17.36 18.40 -20.30
C GLN A 632 -18.84 18.80 -20.34
N GLN A 633 -19.62 18.24 -21.27
CA GLN A 633 -21.05 18.49 -21.38
C GLN A 633 -21.83 17.45 -20.57
N LYS A 634 -22.81 17.91 -19.79
CA LYS A 634 -23.70 17.02 -19.06
C LYS A 634 -24.58 16.26 -20.05
N ILE A 635 -24.46 14.93 -20.05
CA ILE A 635 -25.21 14.04 -20.95
C ILE A 635 -26.38 13.34 -20.25
N ALA A 636 -26.31 13.09 -18.94
CA ALA A 636 -27.37 12.44 -18.18
C ALA A 636 -27.31 12.74 -16.67
N ALA A 637 -28.33 12.31 -15.92
CA ALA A 637 -28.33 12.29 -14.47
C ALA A 637 -29.18 11.13 -13.94
N GLN A 638 -28.75 10.50 -12.86
CA GLN A 638 -29.46 9.40 -12.21
C GLN A 638 -29.38 9.56 -10.70
N GLY A 639 -30.49 9.31 -10.00
CA GLY A 639 -30.56 9.52 -8.56
C GLY A 639 -31.80 8.93 -7.90
N ILE A 640 -31.85 9.10 -6.59
CA ILE A 640 -32.94 8.66 -5.72
C ILE A 640 -33.28 9.81 -4.79
N GLN A 641 -34.58 9.99 -4.56
CA GLN A 641 -35.10 10.86 -3.52
C GLN A 641 -35.81 10.00 -2.48
N GLN A 642 -35.48 10.18 -1.21
CA GLN A 642 -36.07 9.43 -0.12
C GLN A 642 -36.06 10.23 1.19
N GLU A 643 -37.11 10.06 1.99
CA GLU A 643 -37.22 10.63 3.33
C GLU A 643 -36.74 9.60 4.38
N PHE A 644 -35.96 10.06 5.35
CA PHE A 644 -35.51 9.27 6.50
C PHE A 644 -35.78 10.01 7.80
N ASN A 645 -35.96 9.25 8.88
CA ASN A 645 -35.96 9.81 10.23
C ASN A 645 -34.55 9.69 10.81
N LEU A 646 -33.94 10.81 11.12
CA LEU A 646 -32.66 10.88 11.82
C LEU A 646 -32.91 11.07 13.31
N ILE A 647 -32.09 10.39 14.11
CA ILE A 647 -31.94 10.69 15.54
C ILE A 647 -31.26 12.05 15.63
N ASP A 648 -31.95 12.97 16.27
CA ASP A 648 -31.52 14.33 16.56
C ASP A 648 -31.16 14.44 18.05
N SER A 649 -30.01 15.04 18.31
CA SER A 649 -29.48 15.30 19.65
C SER A 649 -29.60 16.79 19.93
N GLN A 650 -30.15 17.14 21.09
CA GLN A 650 -30.17 18.52 21.60
C GLN A 650 -28.80 18.94 22.19
N LEU A 651 -27.77 18.11 22.04
CA LEU A 651 -26.41 18.33 22.57
C LEU A 651 -25.46 18.80 21.47
N ASP A 652 -24.28 19.28 21.87
CA ASP A 652 -23.21 19.79 21.00
C ASP A 652 -22.62 18.76 19.99
N ASN A 653 -23.10 17.50 19.99
CA ASN A 653 -22.61 16.39 19.17
C ASN A 653 -23.50 16.05 17.95
N ARG A 654 -24.44 16.93 17.60
CA ARG A 654 -25.46 16.69 16.57
C ARG A 654 -24.88 16.31 15.21
N ASP A 655 -23.85 17.02 14.76
CA ASP A 655 -23.25 16.79 13.43
C ASP A 655 -22.53 15.45 13.35
N GLN A 656 -21.83 15.05 14.42
CA GLN A 656 -21.18 13.74 14.52
C GLN A 656 -22.22 12.61 14.49
N LEU A 657 -23.32 12.78 15.23
CA LEU A 657 -24.42 11.80 15.25
C LEU A 657 -25.10 11.68 13.88
N TYR A 658 -25.33 12.78 13.17
CA TYR A 658 -25.85 12.74 11.81
C TYR A 658 -24.87 12.07 10.86
N ASN A 659 -23.58 12.43 10.90
CA ASN A 659 -22.57 11.80 10.05
C ASN A 659 -22.52 10.28 10.25
N LEU A 660 -22.56 9.80 11.50
CA LEU A 660 -22.59 8.37 11.79
C LEU A 660 -23.82 7.68 11.17
N GLN A 661 -25.01 8.27 11.32
CA GLN A 661 -26.23 7.74 10.71
C GLN A 661 -26.17 7.75 9.17
N LEU A 662 -25.57 8.79 8.57
CA LEU A 662 -25.43 8.87 7.11
C LEU A 662 -24.46 7.84 6.55
N LEU A 663 -23.41 7.46 7.28
CA LEU A 663 -22.50 6.38 6.89
C LEU A 663 -23.24 5.03 6.80
N GLU A 664 -24.30 4.83 7.57
CA GLU A 664 -25.15 3.63 7.49
C GLU A 664 -26.23 3.74 6.39
N ILE A 665 -26.90 4.89 6.27
CA ILE A 665 -28.05 5.08 5.38
C ILE A 665 -27.65 5.19 3.90
N ILE A 666 -26.56 5.88 3.59
CA ILE A 666 -26.22 6.25 2.20
C ILE A 666 -25.70 5.07 1.35
N PRO A 667 -24.82 4.16 1.82
CA PRO A 667 -24.26 3.12 0.96
C PRO A 667 -25.30 2.21 0.27
N PRO A 668 -26.37 1.73 0.94
CA PRO A 668 -27.44 0.98 0.29
C PRO A 668 -28.16 1.77 -0.82
N LEU A 669 -28.29 3.10 -0.67
CA LEU A 669 -28.93 3.96 -1.66
C LEU A 669 -28.03 4.19 -2.86
N LEU A 670 -26.73 4.40 -2.64
CA LEU A 670 -25.75 4.51 -3.71
C LEU A 670 -25.71 3.25 -4.57
N LYS A 671 -25.83 2.05 -3.96
CA LYS A 671 -25.96 0.80 -4.72
C LYS A 671 -27.17 0.83 -5.67
N GLN A 672 -28.31 1.34 -5.24
CA GLN A 672 -29.49 1.49 -6.09
C GLN A 672 -29.29 2.56 -7.18
N VAL A 673 -28.60 3.66 -6.87
CA VAL A 673 -28.21 4.68 -7.87
C VAL A 673 -27.35 4.05 -8.96
N VAL A 674 -26.36 3.24 -8.61
CA VAL A 674 -25.50 2.52 -9.56
C VAL A 674 -26.33 1.60 -10.47
N GLN A 675 -27.25 0.84 -9.89
CA GLN A 675 -28.14 -0.03 -10.67
C GLN A 675 -29.00 0.74 -11.67
N LYS A 676 -29.56 1.90 -11.27
CA LYS A 676 -30.30 2.78 -12.20
C LYS A 676 -29.39 3.37 -13.27
N ALA A 677 -28.20 3.80 -12.89
CA ALA A 677 -27.16 4.33 -13.77
C ALA A 677 -26.73 3.34 -14.87
N ASP A 678 -26.77 2.04 -14.60
CA ASP A 678 -26.39 1.04 -15.58
C ASP A 678 -27.53 0.63 -16.52
N LEU A 679 -28.78 0.94 -16.15
CA LEU A 679 -29.96 0.72 -16.99
C LEU A 679 -30.22 1.87 -17.96
N ALA A 680 -29.78 3.09 -17.61
CA ALA A 680 -29.87 4.26 -18.47
C ALA A 680 -28.74 4.22 -19.52
N LYS A 681 -29.06 3.79 -20.75
CA LYS A 681 -28.15 3.86 -21.89
C LYS A 681 -27.98 5.28 -22.39
#